data_AF-A0A661YWD5-F1
#
_entry.id   AF-A0A661YWD5-F1
#
_cell.length_a   1.000
_cell.length_b   1.000
_cell.length_c   1.000
_cell.angle_alpha   90.00
_cell.angle_beta   90.00
_cell.angle_gamma   90.00
#
_symmetry.space_group_name_H-M   'P 1'
#
loop_
_entity.id
_entity.type
_entity.pdbx_description
1 polymer ?
#
loop_
_entity_poly.entity_id
_entity_poly.type
_entity_poly.pdbx_seq_one_letter_code
_entity_poly.pdbx_strand_id
1 'polypeptide(L)'
;MKKTFLFIVLSVLASTVVFAQQNPSKFHQLKEEFATPNVYRTASGAPGHEYWQQKADYVIDIRLDDENQKISGEETITYFNQSPDELTYLWVQLDQNMRAKDSDRYKISTSEMRDQMSLRALNRLEPDFDGGFKLDKVSDSRGALLNYTVNGTMMRIDLPRPLKSKASYSFKIKWWYNINDHINMGGRSGYEYFEEDGNYLYIIAQFYPRMAVYNEVEGWQNKQFLGRGEFAVPFGDYKVSITVPSDHIVGATGVLQNQNDVLTASQRARFKEASNSDNPVVIISQDEAEEAEKHFAKTEKTWVFQAENVRDFAFATSRKFIWDAQAVKFGNRKVMAMSFYPKEGNPLWGKYSTKVVAHTIKTYSKFTFDFPYPTAISVHSDQQGMEYPMICFNGGRPEKDGTYSERTKYGMIGVIIHEVGHNFFPMIVNSDERQWTWMDEGMNTFLQYLTEQEWERGYPSHSGVAYNIVDYMKGDKKNIRPVMTNSESLMQFYPNAYAKPSTALNILRETVMGRELFDFAFKTYAQRWMFKHPTPEDFFRTMEDASAVDLDWFWRGWFYSTDHVDIALDKVSWFKMNTQNPETEFPLDAKEKYESRDSYIANIRNKEQLEEVYTERDTSTLDFYNRYNPFAVGLKEKEDYEAYLASLSDEEKEVLNAGKNYYQLDFSNIGGLVMPIILEFTYVDGSREIKRIPAEIWKMNSSQVSKVFVTDKEIQEIVLDPNLETADVDRNNNYWPERKEPTRFELFKARQRKSSFNPMQKAKK
;
A
#
# COMPACT_ATOMS: atom_id res chain seq x y z
N MET A 1 7.94 21.61 -65.12
CA MET A 1 8.20 21.94 -63.70
C MET A 1 7.03 22.69 -63.01
N LYS A 2 5.75 22.36 -63.27
CA LYS A 2 4.60 22.95 -62.54
C LYS A 2 3.58 21.93 -62.02
N LYS A 3 3.80 20.63 -62.23
CA LYS A 3 2.91 19.56 -61.74
C LYS A 3 3.48 18.72 -60.58
N THR A 4 4.78 18.85 -60.31
CA THR A 4 5.45 18.09 -59.23
C THR A 4 5.48 18.85 -57.89
N PHE A 5 5.23 20.17 -57.90
CA PHE A 5 5.28 20.99 -56.67
C PHE A 5 3.93 20.99 -55.91
N LEU A 6 2.82 20.66 -56.58
CA LEU A 6 1.50 20.62 -55.94
C LEU A 6 1.26 19.32 -55.14
N PHE A 7 1.98 18.24 -55.47
CA PHE A 7 1.87 16.97 -54.75
C PHE A 7 2.65 16.94 -53.44
N ILE A 8 3.71 17.76 -53.31
CA ILE A 8 4.52 17.86 -52.08
C ILE A 8 3.87 18.81 -51.07
N VAL A 9 3.10 19.80 -51.50
CA VAL A 9 2.37 20.70 -50.59
C VAL A 9 1.08 20.03 -50.05
N LEU A 10 0.46 19.10 -50.79
CA LEU A 10 -0.72 18.37 -50.30
C LEU A 10 -0.39 17.18 -49.37
N SER A 11 0.84 16.66 -49.40
CA SER A 11 1.27 15.57 -48.50
C SER A 11 1.85 16.07 -47.17
N VAL A 12 2.17 17.36 -47.05
CA VAL A 12 2.58 18.00 -45.78
C VAL A 12 1.37 18.53 -44.98
N LEU A 13 0.18 18.61 -45.59
CA LEU A 13 -1.08 18.98 -44.92
C LEU A 13 -1.90 17.77 -44.42
N ALA A 14 -1.43 16.54 -44.65
CA ALA A 14 -2.07 15.31 -44.18
C ALA A 14 -1.38 14.67 -42.95
N SER A 15 -0.34 15.30 -42.42
CA SER A 15 0.15 15.04 -41.06
C SER A 15 -0.61 15.95 -40.07
N THR A 16 -1.94 15.85 -40.07
CA THR A 16 -2.67 16.09 -38.82
C THR A 16 -2.16 15.02 -37.87
N VAL A 17 -1.32 15.46 -36.94
CA VAL A 17 -0.99 14.71 -35.74
C VAL A 17 -2.33 14.28 -35.16
N VAL A 18 -2.68 13.01 -35.33
CA VAL A 18 -3.70 12.36 -34.52
C VAL A 18 -3.06 12.27 -33.14
N PHE A 19 -3.04 13.38 -32.42
CA PHE A 19 -3.14 13.29 -30.98
C PHE A 19 -4.47 12.59 -30.78
N ALA A 20 -4.43 11.34 -30.31
CA ALA A 20 -5.61 10.72 -29.73
C ALA A 20 -6.28 11.80 -28.87
N GLN A 21 -7.54 12.10 -29.17
CA GLN A 21 -8.28 13.17 -28.51
C GLN A 21 -8.48 12.72 -27.06
N GLN A 22 -7.47 12.91 -26.21
CA GLN A 22 -7.53 12.56 -24.80
C GLN A 22 -8.66 13.40 -24.24
N ASN A 23 -9.70 12.73 -23.74
CA ASN A 23 -10.80 13.39 -23.07
C ASN A 23 -10.22 14.17 -21.87
N PRO A 24 -10.26 15.51 -21.87
CA PRO A 24 -9.58 16.31 -20.85
C PRO A 24 -10.25 16.18 -19.48
N SER A 25 -11.46 15.61 -19.40
CA SER A 25 -12.20 15.45 -18.15
C SER A 25 -11.49 14.46 -17.22
N LYS A 26 -11.26 14.82 -15.96
CA LYS A 26 -10.77 13.87 -14.94
C LYS A 26 -11.78 12.76 -14.59
N PHE A 27 -13.05 12.90 -15.02
CA PHE A 27 -14.17 11.99 -14.73
C PHE A 27 -14.60 11.15 -15.95
N HIS A 28 -13.83 11.13 -17.04
CA HIS A 28 -14.14 10.22 -18.14
C HIS A 28 -13.90 8.76 -17.73
N GLN A 29 -14.62 7.85 -18.37
CA GLN A 29 -14.66 6.45 -17.97
C GLN A 29 -13.31 5.74 -18.21
N LEU A 30 -12.86 4.85 -17.32
CA LEU A 30 -11.62 4.07 -17.52
C LEU A 30 -11.79 2.89 -18.48
N LYS A 31 -13.00 2.65 -18.99
CA LYS A 31 -13.29 1.56 -19.93
C LYS A 31 -12.45 1.61 -21.21
N GLU A 32 -11.88 2.76 -21.56
CA GLU A 32 -10.97 2.92 -22.69
C GLU A 32 -9.53 2.46 -22.38
N GLU A 33 -9.13 2.47 -21.11
CA GLU A 33 -7.82 1.99 -20.64
C GLU A 33 -7.86 0.48 -20.33
N PHE A 34 -9.04 -0.04 -19.98
CA PHE A 34 -9.21 -1.41 -19.53
C PHE A 34 -9.42 -2.40 -20.69
N ALA A 35 -9.02 -3.65 -20.47
CA ALA A 35 -9.39 -4.75 -21.34
C ALA A 35 -10.91 -4.90 -21.43
N THR A 36 -11.40 -5.27 -22.62
CA THR A 36 -12.83 -5.54 -22.83
C THR A 36 -13.22 -6.82 -22.09
N PRO A 37 -14.30 -6.81 -21.28
CA PRO A 37 -14.80 -8.02 -20.63
C PRO A 37 -15.10 -9.14 -21.63
N ASN A 38 -14.86 -10.39 -21.22
CA ASN A 38 -15.00 -11.58 -22.06
C ASN A 38 -15.48 -12.79 -21.23
N VAL A 39 -15.43 -13.98 -21.82
CA VAL A 39 -15.90 -15.23 -21.18
C VAL A 39 -15.02 -15.68 -20.00
N TYR A 40 -13.76 -15.21 -19.93
CA TYR A 40 -12.80 -15.49 -18.86
C TYR A 40 -12.86 -14.46 -17.74
N ARG A 41 -13.17 -13.18 -18.03
CA ARG A 41 -13.28 -12.08 -17.05
C ARG A 41 -14.49 -11.21 -17.34
N THR A 42 -15.39 -11.11 -16.37
CA THR A 42 -16.69 -10.42 -16.54
C THR A 42 -16.59 -8.91 -16.29
N ALA A 43 -17.62 -8.17 -16.73
CA ALA A 43 -17.69 -6.73 -16.54
C ALA A 43 -17.79 -6.29 -15.07
N SER A 44 -18.24 -7.18 -14.17
CA SER A 44 -18.29 -6.92 -12.73
C SER A 44 -16.93 -7.07 -12.04
N GLY A 45 -15.89 -7.50 -12.74
CA GLY A 45 -14.58 -7.84 -12.15
C GLY A 45 -14.55 -9.22 -11.49
N ALA A 46 -15.56 -10.06 -11.73
CA ALA A 46 -15.55 -11.46 -11.31
C ALA A 46 -14.92 -12.37 -12.41
N PRO A 47 -14.32 -13.50 -12.02
CA PRO A 47 -13.98 -14.57 -12.97
C PRO A 47 -15.20 -14.96 -13.80
N GLY A 48 -15.01 -15.12 -15.11
CA GLY A 48 -16.04 -15.53 -16.06
C GLY A 48 -16.34 -17.02 -16.02
N HIS A 49 -17.40 -17.42 -16.72
CA HIS A 49 -17.88 -18.80 -16.73
C HIS A 49 -16.91 -19.79 -17.41
N GLU A 50 -15.98 -19.30 -18.23
CA GLU A 50 -14.90 -20.10 -18.83
C GLU A 50 -13.53 -19.83 -18.20
N TYR A 51 -13.45 -19.10 -17.07
CA TYR A 51 -12.18 -18.82 -16.40
C TYR A 51 -11.37 -20.10 -16.16
N TRP A 52 -10.07 -20.04 -16.48
CA TRP A 52 -9.13 -21.13 -16.32
C TRP A 52 -7.82 -20.61 -15.74
N GLN A 53 -7.08 -21.50 -15.07
CA GLN A 53 -5.72 -21.23 -14.64
C GLN A 53 -4.94 -22.54 -14.58
N GLN A 54 -3.64 -22.47 -14.72
CA GLN A 54 -2.81 -23.68 -14.72
C GLN A 54 -2.64 -24.24 -13.31
N LYS A 55 -2.33 -25.54 -13.21
CA LYS A 55 -1.92 -26.20 -11.97
C LYS A 55 -0.56 -26.85 -12.15
N ALA A 56 0.31 -26.79 -11.14
CA ALA A 56 1.59 -27.48 -11.12
C ALA A 56 1.83 -28.17 -9.77
N ASP A 57 1.79 -29.51 -9.75
CA ASP A 57 2.03 -30.28 -8.53
C ASP A 57 3.50 -30.67 -8.41
N TYR A 58 4.01 -30.70 -7.19
CA TYR A 58 5.43 -30.95 -6.89
C TYR A 58 5.60 -32.09 -5.87
N VAL A 59 6.53 -32.99 -6.18
CA VAL A 59 7.16 -33.88 -5.20
C VAL A 59 8.64 -33.54 -5.16
N ILE A 60 9.12 -33.03 -4.04
CA ILE A 60 10.48 -32.50 -3.90
C ILE A 60 11.21 -33.24 -2.78
N ASP A 61 12.36 -33.79 -3.09
CA ASP A 61 13.27 -34.38 -2.10
C ASP A 61 14.53 -33.52 -2.04
N ILE A 62 14.80 -32.91 -0.88
CA ILE A 62 15.98 -32.04 -0.66
C ILE A 62 16.86 -32.53 0.49
N ARG A 63 18.14 -32.18 0.40
CA ARG A 63 19.14 -32.37 1.45
C ARG A 63 19.92 -31.09 1.67
N LEU A 64 19.91 -30.60 2.91
CA LEU A 64 20.73 -29.47 3.37
C LEU A 64 22.06 -29.99 3.90
N ASP A 65 23.15 -29.47 3.36
CA ASP A 65 24.51 -29.68 3.83
C ASP A 65 24.93 -28.49 4.70
N ASP A 66 24.84 -28.68 6.02
CA ASP A 66 25.20 -27.67 7.05
C ASP A 66 26.72 -27.47 7.17
N GLU A 67 27.55 -28.36 6.63
CA GLU A 67 29.01 -28.19 6.68
C GLU A 67 29.49 -27.27 5.56
N ASN A 68 28.85 -27.33 4.39
CA ASN A 68 29.24 -26.58 3.20
C ASN A 68 28.24 -25.47 2.80
N GLN A 69 27.19 -25.23 3.59
CA GLN A 69 26.09 -24.29 3.29
C GLN A 69 25.55 -24.51 1.87
N LYS A 70 25.22 -25.76 1.55
CA LYS A 70 24.75 -26.18 0.22
C LYS A 70 23.41 -26.87 0.34
N ILE A 71 22.57 -26.71 -0.68
CA ILE A 71 21.33 -27.47 -0.82
C ILE A 71 21.32 -28.18 -2.17
N SER A 72 20.85 -29.42 -2.16
CA SER A 72 20.62 -30.23 -3.35
C SER A 72 19.22 -30.79 -3.33
N GLY A 73 18.62 -30.92 -4.50
CA GLY A 73 17.25 -31.41 -4.64
C GLY A 73 17.02 -32.16 -5.94
N GLU A 74 16.05 -33.06 -5.89
CA GLU A 74 15.39 -33.61 -7.07
C GLU A 74 13.89 -33.37 -6.91
N GLU A 75 13.28 -32.76 -7.91
CA GLU A 75 11.84 -32.53 -7.95
C GLU A 75 11.21 -33.25 -9.12
N THR A 76 9.99 -33.76 -8.90
CA THR A 76 9.08 -34.19 -9.94
C THR A 76 7.95 -33.17 -10.03
N ILE A 77 7.81 -32.55 -11.19
CA ILE A 77 6.77 -31.56 -11.47
C ILE A 77 5.73 -32.22 -12.37
N THR A 78 4.44 -32.14 -12.00
CA THR A 78 3.32 -32.50 -12.86
C THR A 78 2.54 -31.24 -13.23
N TYR A 79 2.67 -30.83 -14.48
CA TYR A 79 1.99 -29.66 -15.01
C TYR A 79 0.67 -30.05 -15.67
N PHE A 80 -0.42 -29.39 -15.32
CA PHE A 80 -1.75 -29.61 -15.88
C PHE A 80 -2.13 -28.45 -16.78
N ASN A 81 -2.28 -28.71 -18.08
CA ASN A 81 -2.73 -27.70 -19.03
C ASN A 81 -4.25 -27.54 -18.95
N GLN A 82 -4.71 -26.50 -18.28
CA GLN A 82 -6.13 -26.15 -18.18
C GLN A 82 -6.58 -25.13 -19.24
N SER A 83 -5.66 -24.54 -20.00
CA SER A 83 -5.98 -23.58 -21.05
C SER A 83 -6.67 -24.26 -22.25
N PRO A 84 -7.35 -23.50 -23.13
CA PRO A 84 -7.87 -24.05 -24.39
C PRO A 84 -6.78 -24.36 -25.42
N ASP A 85 -5.54 -23.92 -25.16
CA ASP A 85 -4.43 -23.99 -26.11
C ASP A 85 -3.68 -25.32 -26.05
N GLU A 86 -2.96 -25.61 -27.12
CA GLU A 86 -1.97 -26.68 -27.16
C GLU A 86 -0.58 -26.08 -26.87
N LEU A 87 0.12 -26.60 -25.85
CA LEU A 87 1.42 -26.09 -25.43
C LEU A 87 2.55 -26.98 -25.97
N THR A 88 3.47 -26.40 -26.74
CA THR A 88 4.64 -27.14 -27.30
C THR A 88 5.88 -27.10 -26.41
N TYR A 89 5.88 -26.22 -25.41
CA TYR A 89 6.98 -26.04 -24.45
C TYR A 89 6.43 -25.55 -23.11
N LEU A 90 7.24 -25.70 -22.07
CA LEU A 90 6.96 -25.21 -20.72
C LEU A 90 8.08 -24.26 -20.27
N TRP A 91 7.72 -23.20 -19.54
CA TRP A 91 8.69 -22.30 -18.90
C TRP A 91 8.80 -22.57 -17.41
N VAL A 92 10.04 -22.61 -16.93
CA VAL A 92 10.42 -22.81 -15.52
C VAL A 92 11.31 -21.64 -15.09
N GLN A 93 11.00 -21.04 -13.95
CA GLN A 93 11.77 -19.99 -13.28
C GLN A 93 12.98 -20.61 -12.56
N LEU A 94 14.14 -20.00 -12.76
CA LEU A 94 15.42 -20.37 -12.17
C LEU A 94 15.93 -19.20 -11.32
N ASP A 95 15.19 -18.80 -10.30
CA ASP A 95 15.39 -17.51 -9.61
C ASP A 95 16.75 -17.38 -8.91
N GLN A 96 17.33 -18.49 -8.45
CA GLN A 96 18.69 -18.48 -7.91
C GLN A 96 19.72 -17.98 -8.93
N ASN A 97 19.45 -18.07 -10.24
CA ASN A 97 20.34 -17.58 -11.29
C ASN A 97 20.52 -16.06 -11.26
N MET A 98 19.65 -15.30 -10.56
CA MET A 98 19.90 -13.87 -10.33
C MET A 98 21.23 -13.63 -9.57
N ARG A 99 21.75 -14.65 -8.88
CA ARG A 99 23.02 -14.66 -8.13
C ARG A 99 24.17 -15.31 -8.90
N ALA A 100 23.93 -15.84 -10.10
CA ALA A 100 25.01 -16.36 -10.94
C ALA A 100 26.01 -15.25 -11.27
N LYS A 101 27.30 -15.60 -11.38
CA LYS A 101 28.38 -14.62 -11.59
C LYS A 101 28.18 -13.74 -12.84
N ASP A 102 27.58 -14.30 -13.88
CA ASP A 102 27.28 -13.67 -15.16
C ASP A 102 25.84 -13.12 -15.27
N SER A 103 25.11 -13.04 -14.15
CA SER A 103 23.73 -12.53 -14.08
C SER A 103 23.61 -11.10 -14.61
N ASP A 104 22.58 -10.86 -15.41
CA ASP A 104 22.28 -9.52 -15.95
C ASP A 104 21.96 -8.50 -14.86
N ARG A 105 21.48 -8.95 -13.68
CA ARG A 105 21.30 -8.08 -12.50
C ARG A 105 22.56 -7.29 -12.17
N TYR A 106 23.73 -7.93 -12.23
CA TYR A 106 25.00 -7.26 -11.95
C TYR A 106 25.41 -6.32 -13.09
N LYS A 107 25.15 -6.71 -14.35
CA LYS A 107 25.52 -5.92 -15.53
C LYS A 107 24.75 -4.61 -15.65
N ILE A 108 23.50 -4.57 -15.19
CA ILE A 108 22.65 -3.36 -15.24
C ILE A 108 22.77 -2.49 -13.98
N SER A 109 23.41 -2.98 -12.93
CA SER A 109 23.50 -2.26 -11.66
C SER A 109 24.43 -1.06 -11.81
N THR A 110 23.91 0.14 -11.56
CA THR A 110 24.72 1.36 -11.49
C THR A 110 25.50 1.40 -10.18
N SER A 111 26.76 1.82 -10.24
CA SER A 111 27.62 2.01 -9.06
C SER A 111 28.41 3.31 -9.17
N GLU A 112 28.84 3.83 -8.02
CA GLU A 112 29.70 5.02 -7.93
C GLU A 112 30.76 4.83 -6.85
N MET A 113 31.93 5.42 -7.05
CA MET A 113 33.01 5.45 -6.05
C MET A 113 32.83 6.65 -5.12
N ARG A 114 33.09 6.46 -3.83
CA ARG A 114 33.02 7.51 -2.80
C ARG A 114 34.28 7.48 -1.92
N ASP A 115 34.61 8.61 -1.29
CA ASP A 115 35.77 8.73 -0.38
C ASP A 115 35.75 7.73 0.79
N GLN A 116 34.56 7.32 1.22
CA GLN A 116 34.35 6.30 2.24
C GLN A 116 33.29 5.31 1.77
N MET A 117 33.66 4.03 1.71
CA MET A 117 32.78 2.92 1.37
C MET A 117 32.87 1.85 2.46
N SER A 118 31.75 1.19 2.75
CA SER A 118 31.76 0.01 3.62
C SER A 118 32.30 -1.20 2.86
N LEU A 119 32.81 -2.21 3.59
CA LEU A 119 33.21 -3.49 2.99
C LEU A 119 32.07 -4.11 2.19
N ARG A 120 30.82 -4.03 2.70
CA ARG A 120 29.62 -4.49 1.98
C ARG A 120 29.42 -3.75 0.64
N ALA A 121 29.69 -2.45 0.58
CA ALA A 121 29.57 -1.68 -0.66
C ALA A 121 30.65 -2.07 -1.68
N LEU A 122 31.88 -2.33 -1.21
CA LEU A 122 32.97 -2.83 -2.06
C LEU A 122 32.68 -4.22 -2.59
N ASN A 123 32.25 -5.17 -1.75
CA ASN A 123 31.91 -6.54 -2.17
C ASN A 123 30.76 -6.59 -3.20
N ARG A 124 29.90 -5.55 -3.26
CA ARG A 124 28.85 -5.44 -4.29
C ARG A 124 29.38 -5.04 -5.66
N LEU A 125 30.56 -4.43 -5.75
CA LEU A 125 31.18 -4.06 -7.03
C LEU A 125 31.77 -5.27 -7.74
N GLU A 126 32.25 -6.26 -6.99
CA GLU A 126 32.86 -7.49 -7.50
C GLU A 126 32.17 -8.72 -6.88
N PRO A 127 30.96 -9.08 -7.35
CA PRO A 127 30.26 -10.26 -6.84
C PRO A 127 31.02 -11.54 -7.23
N ASP A 128 31.54 -12.27 -6.23
CA ASP A 128 32.39 -13.46 -6.43
C ASP A 128 31.72 -14.77 -5.97
N PHE A 129 30.55 -14.69 -5.34
CA PHE A 129 29.77 -15.83 -4.88
C PHE A 129 29.35 -16.76 -6.03
N ASP A 130 29.53 -18.06 -5.85
CA ASP A 130 29.07 -19.09 -6.80
C ASP A 130 27.59 -19.41 -6.57
N GLY A 131 26.73 -18.48 -6.97
CA GLY A 131 25.28 -18.63 -6.96
C GLY A 131 24.71 -19.25 -8.24
N GLY A 132 23.38 -19.32 -8.31
CA GLY A 132 22.65 -19.90 -9.42
C GLY A 132 22.41 -21.39 -9.29
N PHE A 133 21.33 -21.87 -9.91
CA PHE A 133 21.05 -23.29 -10.02
C PHE A 133 22.12 -23.97 -10.88
N LYS A 134 22.68 -25.05 -10.35
CA LYS A 134 23.47 -26.00 -11.12
C LYS A 134 22.57 -27.18 -11.45
N LEU A 135 22.24 -27.36 -12.72
CA LEU A 135 21.34 -28.40 -13.19
C LEU A 135 22.14 -29.68 -13.49
N ASP A 136 21.89 -30.74 -12.73
CA ASP A 136 22.51 -32.04 -12.95
C ASP A 136 21.76 -32.85 -14.03
N LYS A 137 20.42 -32.77 -14.04
CA LYS A 137 19.58 -33.54 -14.97
C LYS A 137 18.20 -32.92 -15.15
N VAL A 138 17.72 -32.89 -16.40
CA VAL A 138 16.32 -32.62 -16.76
C VAL A 138 15.80 -33.78 -17.60
N SER A 139 14.74 -34.46 -17.16
CA SER A 139 14.24 -35.67 -17.82
C SER A 139 12.73 -35.85 -17.70
N ASP A 140 12.14 -36.68 -18.57
CA ASP A 140 10.75 -37.12 -18.41
C ASP A 140 10.58 -38.04 -17.18
N SER A 141 9.34 -38.38 -16.84
CA SER A 141 9.03 -39.29 -15.72
C SER A 141 9.62 -40.70 -15.86
N ARG A 142 10.03 -41.11 -17.08
CA ARG A 142 10.67 -42.40 -17.37
C ARG A 142 12.21 -42.30 -17.39
N GLY A 143 12.76 -41.10 -17.16
CA GLY A 143 14.19 -40.85 -17.08
C GLY A 143 14.87 -40.51 -18.41
N ALA A 144 14.12 -40.36 -19.51
CA ALA A 144 14.66 -39.90 -20.79
C ALA A 144 14.98 -38.40 -20.74
N LEU A 145 16.16 -38.01 -21.24
CA LEU A 145 16.59 -36.61 -21.22
C LEU A 145 15.65 -35.74 -22.07
N LEU A 146 15.33 -34.55 -21.57
CA LEU A 146 14.54 -33.55 -22.27
C LEU A 146 15.44 -32.48 -22.88
N ASN A 147 15.06 -31.98 -24.05
CA ASN A 147 15.68 -30.79 -24.61
C ASN A 147 15.22 -29.56 -23.83
N TYR A 148 16.15 -28.73 -23.41
CA TYR A 148 15.84 -27.47 -22.74
C TYR A 148 16.85 -26.39 -23.12
N THR A 149 16.46 -25.13 -22.94
CA THR A 149 17.31 -23.96 -23.10
C THR A 149 17.20 -23.09 -21.86
N VAL A 150 18.33 -22.83 -21.20
CA VAL A 150 18.40 -21.83 -20.12
C VAL A 150 18.62 -20.46 -20.75
N ASN A 151 17.77 -19.51 -20.39
CA ASN A 151 17.83 -18.11 -20.75
C ASN A 151 17.80 -17.27 -19.47
N GLY A 152 18.98 -16.98 -18.92
CA GLY A 152 19.14 -16.23 -17.68
C GLY A 152 18.45 -16.90 -16.49
N THR A 153 17.45 -16.25 -15.92
CA THR A 153 16.64 -16.76 -14.80
C THR A 153 15.43 -17.57 -15.23
N MET A 154 15.37 -17.99 -16.50
CA MET A 154 14.28 -18.77 -17.06
C MET A 154 14.83 -19.99 -17.81
N MET A 155 14.06 -21.07 -17.86
CA MET A 155 14.37 -22.27 -18.61
C MET A 155 13.15 -22.72 -19.41
N ARG A 156 13.34 -22.89 -20.73
CA ARG A 156 12.33 -23.47 -21.61
C ARG A 156 12.59 -24.96 -21.76
N ILE A 157 11.60 -25.79 -21.48
CA ILE A 157 11.61 -27.23 -21.74
C ILE A 157 10.80 -27.48 -23.00
N ASP A 158 11.44 -28.04 -24.03
CA ASP A 158 10.79 -28.38 -25.29
C ASP A 158 10.11 -29.75 -25.16
N LEU A 159 8.78 -29.78 -25.32
CA LEU A 159 8.03 -31.01 -25.08
C LEU A 159 8.20 -31.97 -26.27
N PRO A 160 8.43 -33.28 -26.03
CA PRO A 160 8.54 -34.27 -27.12
C PRO A 160 7.28 -34.40 -27.97
N ARG A 161 6.12 -34.06 -27.38
CA ARG A 161 4.82 -33.95 -28.03
C ARG A 161 4.07 -32.77 -27.41
N PRO A 162 3.27 -32.05 -28.21
CA PRO A 162 2.47 -30.95 -27.67
C PRO A 162 1.51 -31.42 -26.57
N LEU A 163 1.41 -30.63 -25.49
CA LEU A 163 0.51 -30.85 -24.36
C LEU A 163 -0.85 -30.24 -24.65
N LYS A 164 -1.82 -31.11 -24.97
CA LYS A 164 -3.20 -30.73 -25.30
C LYS A 164 -3.93 -30.12 -24.10
N SER A 165 -4.99 -29.36 -24.40
CA SER A 165 -5.93 -28.90 -23.39
C SER A 165 -6.44 -30.06 -22.53
N LYS A 166 -6.52 -29.81 -21.22
CA LYS A 166 -6.91 -30.74 -20.14
C LYS A 166 -5.99 -31.95 -19.95
N ALA A 167 -4.87 -32.04 -20.67
CA ALA A 167 -3.85 -33.06 -20.42
C ALA A 167 -2.81 -32.59 -19.38
N SER A 168 -2.01 -33.52 -18.87
CA SER A 168 -0.90 -33.24 -17.97
C SER A 168 0.42 -33.84 -18.47
N TYR A 169 1.53 -33.29 -17.99
CA TYR A 169 2.87 -33.78 -18.30
C TYR A 169 3.74 -33.76 -17.04
N SER A 170 4.43 -34.88 -16.77
CA SER A 170 5.33 -35.01 -15.63
C SER A 170 6.79 -35.13 -16.06
N PHE A 171 7.66 -34.37 -15.41
CA PHE A 171 9.10 -34.35 -15.66
C PHE A 171 9.86 -34.13 -14.34
N LYS A 172 11.18 -34.33 -14.39
CA LYS A 172 12.08 -34.25 -13.25
C LYS A 172 13.19 -33.26 -13.50
N ILE A 173 13.57 -32.52 -12.46
CA ILE A 173 14.75 -31.67 -12.45
C ILE A 173 15.58 -32.02 -11.21
N LYS A 174 16.86 -32.32 -11.43
CA LYS A 174 17.86 -32.50 -10.38
C LYS A 174 18.81 -31.32 -10.39
N TRP A 175 19.02 -30.71 -9.23
CA TRP A 175 19.73 -29.44 -9.11
C TRP A 175 20.44 -29.31 -7.76
N TRP A 176 21.37 -28.38 -7.68
CA TRP A 176 21.95 -27.90 -6.43
C TRP A 176 22.40 -26.44 -6.54
N TYR A 177 22.57 -25.77 -5.41
CA TYR A 177 23.19 -24.44 -5.34
C TYR A 177 23.79 -24.18 -3.95
N ASN A 178 24.71 -23.20 -3.86
CA ASN A 178 25.26 -22.74 -2.59
C ASN A 178 24.32 -21.72 -1.94
N ILE A 179 24.05 -21.87 -0.65
CA ILE A 179 23.17 -20.99 0.11
C ILE A 179 23.94 -19.71 0.43
N ASN A 180 23.32 -18.55 0.20
CA ASN A 180 23.96 -17.26 0.47
C ASN A 180 23.82 -16.84 1.95
N ASP A 181 24.82 -16.12 2.45
CA ASP A 181 24.73 -15.33 3.68
C ASP A 181 23.81 -14.13 3.43
N HIS A 182 22.56 -14.21 3.86
CA HIS A 182 21.61 -13.13 3.59
C HIS A 182 21.87 -11.87 4.44
N ILE A 183 22.60 -11.99 5.55
CA ILE A 183 22.94 -10.85 6.41
C ILE A 183 23.99 -9.98 5.73
N ASN A 184 25.03 -10.59 5.17
CA ASN A 184 26.15 -9.86 4.59
C ASN A 184 25.95 -9.56 3.10
N MET A 185 25.38 -10.48 2.34
CA MET A 185 25.15 -10.32 0.91
C MET A 185 23.80 -9.67 0.59
N GLY A 186 22.90 -9.61 1.57
CA GLY A 186 21.49 -9.30 1.35
C GLY A 186 20.74 -10.49 0.72
N GLY A 187 19.42 -10.34 0.61
CA GLY A 187 18.57 -11.33 -0.02
C GLY A 187 17.44 -11.80 0.89
N ARG A 188 16.40 -12.32 0.25
CA ARG A 188 15.11 -12.70 0.84
C ARG A 188 15.03 -14.20 1.22
N SER A 189 16.18 -14.88 1.13
CA SER A 189 16.43 -16.28 1.48
C SER A 189 17.94 -16.44 1.72
N GLY A 190 18.34 -17.38 2.59
CA GLY A 190 19.74 -17.67 2.90
C GLY A 190 19.94 -18.18 4.33
N TYR A 191 21.16 -18.06 4.84
CA TYR A 191 21.49 -18.34 6.24
C TYR A 191 21.88 -17.08 7.01
N GLU A 192 21.63 -17.05 8.31
CA GLU A 192 22.27 -16.19 9.31
C GLU A 192 23.32 -17.03 10.06
N TYR A 193 24.53 -16.50 10.23
CA TYR A 193 25.60 -17.13 11.00
C TYR A 193 25.74 -16.48 12.38
N PHE A 194 25.77 -17.31 13.42
CA PHE A 194 25.89 -16.89 14.81
C PHE A 194 27.34 -17.09 15.28
N GLU A 195 28.16 -16.04 15.20
CA GLU A 195 29.60 -16.12 15.52
C GLU A 195 29.90 -16.58 16.96
N GLU A 196 29.01 -16.30 17.92
CA GLU A 196 29.24 -16.61 19.34
C GLU A 196 29.24 -18.11 19.64
N ASP A 197 28.51 -18.91 18.85
CA ASP A 197 28.31 -20.34 19.09
C ASP A 197 28.54 -21.20 17.83
N GLY A 198 28.83 -20.58 16.69
CA GLY A 198 29.16 -21.27 15.43
C GLY A 198 27.96 -21.88 14.72
N ASN A 199 26.73 -21.50 15.08
CA ASN A 199 25.51 -22.06 14.48
C ASN A 199 25.01 -21.28 13.27
N TYR A 200 24.15 -21.94 12.49
CA TYR A 200 23.43 -21.36 11.37
C TYR A 200 21.92 -21.44 11.57
N LEU A 201 21.22 -20.42 11.13
CA LEU A 201 19.77 -20.41 10.96
C LEU A 201 19.47 -20.22 9.49
N TYR A 202 18.79 -21.19 8.90
CA TYR A 202 18.45 -21.19 7.48
C TYR A 202 17.00 -20.75 7.30
N ILE A 203 16.78 -19.74 6.45
CA ILE A 203 15.47 -19.35 5.92
C ILE A 203 15.51 -19.54 4.41
N ILE A 204 14.96 -20.65 3.94
CA ILE A 204 15.16 -21.14 2.57
C ILE A 204 13.86 -21.04 1.80
N ALA A 205 13.91 -20.27 0.73
CA ALA A 205 12.82 -20.06 -0.19
C ALA A 205 13.34 -19.85 -1.62
N GLN A 206 12.44 -19.92 -2.60
CA GLN A 206 12.81 -19.79 -4.03
C GLN A 206 13.94 -20.78 -4.39
N PHE A 207 13.98 -21.92 -3.70
CA PHE A 207 15.13 -22.82 -3.65
C PHE A 207 15.06 -23.93 -4.69
N TYR A 208 13.95 -24.02 -5.42
CA TYR A 208 13.70 -25.04 -6.43
C TYR A 208 13.26 -24.36 -7.73
N PRO A 209 13.51 -24.96 -8.91
CA PRO A 209 12.95 -24.49 -10.17
C PRO A 209 11.41 -24.48 -10.13
N ARG A 210 10.80 -23.32 -10.38
CA ARG A 210 9.34 -23.12 -10.25
C ARG A 210 8.67 -22.97 -11.61
N MET A 211 7.54 -23.63 -11.84
CA MET A 211 6.75 -23.42 -13.05
C MET A 211 6.33 -21.95 -13.22
N ALA A 212 6.53 -21.41 -14.43
CA ALA A 212 5.99 -20.10 -14.77
C ALA A 212 4.46 -20.17 -14.95
N VAL A 213 3.77 -19.05 -14.69
CA VAL A 213 2.34 -18.92 -15.02
C VAL A 213 2.17 -18.86 -16.53
N TYR A 214 1.17 -19.59 -17.03
CA TYR A 214 0.57 -19.36 -18.33
C TYR A 214 -0.89 -18.96 -18.10
N ASN A 215 -1.32 -17.80 -18.58
CA ASN A 215 -2.69 -17.30 -18.38
C ASN A 215 -3.23 -16.63 -19.66
N GLU A 216 -4.51 -16.26 -19.62
CA GLU A 216 -5.27 -15.63 -20.70
C GLU A 216 -4.99 -14.13 -20.88
N VAL A 217 -4.16 -13.53 -20.02
CA VAL A 217 -3.82 -12.09 -20.04
C VAL A 217 -2.47 -11.87 -20.71
N GLU A 218 -1.43 -12.58 -20.26
CA GLU A 218 -0.03 -12.39 -20.66
C GLU A 218 0.52 -13.57 -21.49
N GLY A 219 -0.22 -14.69 -21.57
CA GLY A 219 0.39 -15.95 -21.98
C GLY A 219 1.41 -16.40 -20.93
N TRP A 220 2.65 -16.66 -21.34
CA TRP A 220 3.72 -17.05 -20.39
C TRP A 220 4.30 -15.84 -19.67
N GLN A 221 4.26 -15.83 -18.33
CA GLN A 221 5.00 -14.87 -17.52
C GLN A 221 6.47 -15.31 -17.39
N ASN A 222 7.28 -14.99 -18.40
CA ASN A 222 8.68 -15.45 -18.55
C ASN A 222 9.70 -14.30 -18.63
N LYS A 223 9.38 -13.12 -18.07
CA LYS A 223 10.31 -12.00 -17.94
C LYS A 223 11.51 -12.38 -17.05
N GLN A 224 12.70 -11.86 -17.35
CA GLN A 224 13.89 -12.12 -16.53
C GLN A 224 13.72 -11.58 -15.11
N PHE A 225 14.22 -12.28 -14.09
CA PHE A 225 14.15 -11.84 -12.70
C PHE A 225 15.43 -11.09 -12.33
N LEU A 226 15.33 -9.77 -12.22
CA LEU A 226 16.48 -8.92 -11.91
C LEU A 226 16.61 -8.61 -10.41
N GLY A 227 15.71 -9.17 -9.59
CA GLY A 227 15.72 -9.07 -8.12
C GLY A 227 14.69 -8.12 -7.51
N ARG A 228 13.65 -7.73 -8.27
CA ARG A 228 12.48 -6.97 -7.80
C ARG A 228 11.22 -7.48 -8.50
N GLY A 229 10.04 -7.26 -7.89
CA GLY A 229 8.76 -7.72 -8.40
C GLY A 229 8.74 -9.23 -8.44
N GLU A 230 8.50 -9.85 -7.30
CA GLU A 230 9.03 -11.18 -7.03
C GLU A 230 8.43 -12.25 -7.92
N PHE A 231 7.21 -12.72 -7.69
CA PHE A 231 6.75 -13.90 -8.42
C PHE A 231 5.29 -13.86 -8.83
N ALA A 232 5.02 -14.53 -9.95
CA ALA A 232 3.71 -15.00 -10.38
C ALA A 232 3.88 -16.49 -10.72
N VAL A 233 3.31 -17.35 -9.89
CA VAL A 233 3.48 -18.82 -9.96
C VAL A 233 2.11 -19.50 -9.82
N PRO A 234 1.87 -20.62 -10.53
CA PRO A 234 0.59 -21.32 -10.49
C PRO A 234 0.36 -22.00 -9.14
N PHE A 235 -0.90 -22.26 -8.81
CA PHE A 235 -1.23 -23.09 -7.65
C PHE A 235 -0.95 -24.58 -7.90
N GLY A 236 -0.68 -25.32 -6.83
CA GLY A 236 -0.57 -26.77 -6.87
C GLY A 236 -0.40 -27.41 -5.51
N ASP A 237 -0.30 -28.74 -5.54
CA ASP A 237 -0.08 -29.55 -4.35
C ASP A 237 1.40 -29.91 -4.22
N TYR A 238 1.91 -29.85 -3.00
CA TYR A 238 3.31 -30.07 -2.68
C TYR A 238 3.46 -31.20 -1.68
N LYS A 239 4.36 -32.13 -1.97
CA LYS A 239 4.94 -33.05 -0.98
C LYS A 239 6.44 -32.83 -0.95
N VAL A 240 6.96 -32.37 0.19
CA VAL A 240 8.37 -32.01 0.32
C VAL A 240 9.01 -32.82 1.44
N SER A 241 10.07 -33.56 1.10
CA SER A 241 10.93 -34.27 2.04
C SER A 241 12.19 -33.45 2.28
N ILE A 242 12.41 -33.00 3.51
CA ILE A 242 13.52 -32.12 3.89
C ILE A 242 14.49 -32.88 4.80
N THR A 243 15.63 -33.27 4.27
CA THR A 243 16.69 -33.93 5.04
C THR A 243 17.68 -32.90 5.59
N VAL A 244 17.80 -32.86 6.92
CA VAL A 244 18.64 -31.91 7.69
C VAL A 244 19.41 -32.66 8.80
N PRO A 245 20.41 -32.05 9.43
CA PRO A 245 21.02 -32.59 10.65
C PRO A 245 19.98 -32.98 11.71
N SER A 246 20.20 -34.08 12.43
CA SER A 246 19.17 -34.71 13.27
C SER A 246 18.80 -33.93 14.56
N ASP A 247 19.57 -32.88 14.86
CA ASP A 247 19.41 -31.89 15.93
C ASP A 247 18.68 -30.62 15.47
N HIS A 248 18.41 -30.48 14.16
CA HIS A 248 17.62 -29.38 13.64
C HIS A 248 16.11 -29.58 13.84
N ILE A 249 15.43 -28.46 14.07
CA ILE A 249 13.98 -28.34 13.97
C ILE A 249 13.63 -27.69 12.64
N VAL A 250 12.53 -28.11 12.03
CA VAL A 250 12.07 -27.60 10.73
C VAL A 250 10.66 -27.05 10.84
N GLY A 251 10.47 -25.80 10.43
CA GLY A 251 9.17 -25.21 10.13
C GLY A 251 9.05 -24.98 8.63
N ALA A 252 7.92 -25.31 8.01
CA ALA A 252 7.76 -25.18 6.56
C ALA A 252 6.31 -24.89 6.17
N THR A 253 6.13 -24.45 4.93
CA THR A 253 4.83 -24.47 4.25
C THR A 253 4.18 -25.86 4.39
N GLY A 254 2.88 -25.90 4.68
CA GLY A 254 2.10 -27.13 4.77
C GLY A 254 2.07 -27.78 6.16
N VAL A 255 1.55 -29.00 6.21
CA VAL A 255 1.35 -29.79 7.45
C VAL A 255 2.41 -30.88 7.55
N LEU A 256 3.06 -30.97 8.71
CA LEU A 256 4.01 -32.01 9.03
C LEU A 256 3.34 -33.40 9.14
N GLN A 257 3.78 -34.33 8.30
CA GLN A 257 3.17 -35.66 8.13
C GLN A 257 3.78 -36.73 9.05
N ASN A 258 5.06 -36.61 9.41
CA ASN A 258 5.81 -37.66 10.11
C ASN A 258 6.27 -37.27 11.52
N GLN A 259 5.40 -36.61 12.29
CA GLN A 259 5.68 -36.12 13.65
C GLN A 259 6.25 -37.19 14.60
N ASN A 260 5.87 -38.46 14.43
CA ASN A 260 6.34 -39.56 15.26
C ASN A 260 7.83 -39.88 15.07
N ASP A 261 8.38 -39.56 13.89
CA ASP A 261 9.76 -39.87 13.53
C ASP A 261 10.72 -38.73 13.90
N VAL A 262 10.21 -37.49 13.92
CA VAL A 262 11.05 -36.28 14.05
C VAL A 262 10.92 -35.57 15.39
N LEU A 263 9.78 -35.71 16.10
CA LEU A 263 9.56 -35.08 17.42
C LEU A 263 9.68 -36.08 18.57
N THR A 264 10.09 -35.61 19.74
CA THR A 264 10.05 -36.41 20.98
C THR A 264 8.61 -36.59 21.48
N ALA A 265 8.38 -37.55 22.38
CA ALA A 265 7.05 -37.77 22.97
C ALA A 265 6.52 -36.53 23.71
N SER A 266 7.39 -35.82 24.44
CA SER A 266 7.03 -34.59 25.16
C SER A 266 6.68 -33.44 24.22
N GLN A 267 7.44 -33.28 23.13
CA GLN A 267 7.14 -32.28 22.10
C GLN A 267 5.78 -32.56 21.42
N ARG A 268 5.49 -33.82 21.09
CA ARG A 268 4.17 -34.20 20.52
C ARG A 268 3.02 -33.95 21.51
N ALA A 269 3.23 -34.21 22.80
CA ALA A 269 2.22 -33.93 23.83
C ALA A 269 1.90 -32.43 23.92
N ARG A 270 2.93 -31.57 23.95
CA ARG A 270 2.77 -30.11 23.93
C ARG A 270 2.13 -29.62 22.62
N PHE A 271 2.46 -30.23 21.49
CA PHE A 271 1.84 -29.86 20.20
C PHE A 271 0.34 -30.21 20.17
N LYS A 272 -0.04 -31.36 20.73
CA LYS A 272 -1.44 -31.74 20.91
C LYS A 272 -2.16 -30.78 21.87
N GLU A 273 -1.51 -30.35 22.94
CA GLU A 273 -2.04 -29.32 23.84
C GLU A 273 -2.27 -27.99 23.11
N ALA A 274 -1.28 -27.50 22.36
CA ALA A 274 -1.37 -26.28 21.55
C ALA A 274 -2.56 -26.31 20.58
N SER A 275 -2.85 -27.45 19.97
CA SER A 275 -4.00 -27.64 19.05
C SER A 275 -5.38 -27.49 19.72
N ASN A 276 -5.41 -27.34 21.04
CA ASN A 276 -6.60 -27.10 21.83
C ASN A 276 -6.53 -25.84 22.69
N SER A 277 -5.43 -25.09 22.63
CA SER A 277 -5.20 -23.88 23.41
C SER A 277 -5.44 -22.63 22.57
N ASP A 278 -6.06 -21.62 23.17
CA ASP A 278 -6.20 -20.26 22.65
C ASP A 278 -5.08 -19.32 23.11
N ASN A 279 -4.07 -19.89 23.78
CA ASN A 279 -2.85 -19.24 24.22
C ASN A 279 -1.62 -20.02 23.71
N PRO A 280 -0.48 -19.35 23.43
CA PRO A 280 0.74 -20.02 23.01
C PRO A 280 1.21 -21.09 24.01
N VAL A 281 1.46 -22.29 23.51
CA VAL A 281 2.11 -23.40 24.22
C VAL A 281 3.49 -23.59 23.60
N VAL A 282 4.53 -23.61 24.43
CA VAL A 282 5.92 -23.77 24.00
C VAL A 282 6.20 -25.25 23.73
N ILE A 283 6.33 -25.61 22.45
CA ILE A 283 6.55 -26.98 21.96
C ILE A 283 8.00 -27.42 22.12
N ILE A 284 8.95 -26.50 21.96
CA ILE A 284 10.38 -26.69 22.19
C ILE A 284 10.83 -25.50 23.02
N SER A 285 11.33 -25.75 24.23
CA SER A 285 11.73 -24.69 25.16
C SER A 285 13.07 -24.06 24.77
N GLN A 286 13.34 -22.89 25.36
CA GLN A 286 14.66 -22.27 25.26
C GLN A 286 15.76 -23.20 25.80
N ASP A 287 15.55 -23.86 26.93
CA ASP A 287 16.52 -24.81 27.50
C ASP A 287 16.81 -25.98 26.54
N GLU A 288 15.79 -26.50 25.84
CA GLU A 288 15.97 -27.55 24.83
C GLU A 288 16.80 -27.04 23.63
N ALA A 289 16.52 -25.82 23.16
CA ALA A 289 17.25 -25.20 22.06
C ALA A 289 18.70 -24.86 22.43
N GLU A 290 18.93 -24.34 23.64
CA GLU A 290 20.26 -24.04 24.18
C GLU A 290 21.09 -25.31 24.42
N GLU A 291 20.45 -26.44 24.72
CA GLU A 291 21.17 -27.72 24.77
C GLU A 291 21.49 -28.24 23.36
N ALA A 292 20.56 -28.13 22.41
CA ALA A 292 20.78 -28.58 21.03
C ALA A 292 21.91 -27.81 20.34
N GLU A 293 22.00 -26.49 20.53
CA GLU A 293 23.01 -25.64 19.86
C GLU A 293 24.46 -25.86 20.32
N LYS A 294 24.67 -26.62 21.40
CA LYS A 294 26.01 -27.03 21.86
C LYS A 294 26.58 -28.21 21.07
N HIS A 295 25.74 -28.93 20.33
CA HIS A 295 26.11 -30.14 19.61
C HIS A 295 25.94 -29.94 18.10
N PHE A 296 26.73 -30.66 17.29
CA PHE A 296 26.65 -30.64 15.83
C PHE A 296 26.45 -32.07 15.33
N ALA A 297 25.20 -32.48 15.19
CA ALA A 297 24.89 -33.87 14.82
C ALA A 297 25.42 -34.22 13.43
N LYS A 298 26.09 -35.38 13.31
CA LYS A 298 26.52 -35.96 12.03
C LYS A 298 25.48 -36.90 11.40
N THR A 299 24.48 -37.30 12.18
CA THR A 299 23.30 -38.03 11.70
C THR A 299 22.25 -37.07 11.15
N GLU A 300 21.44 -37.55 10.22
CA GLU A 300 20.38 -36.76 9.57
C GLU A 300 18.99 -37.29 9.91
N LYS A 301 17.98 -36.44 9.74
CA LYS A 301 16.56 -36.80 9.79
C LYS A 301 15.81 -36.12 8.65
N THR A 302 14.77 -36.78 8.17
CA THR A 302 13.92 -36.26 7.09
C THR A 302 12.55 -35.84 7.63
N TRP A 303 12.19 -34.58 7.42
CA TRP A 303 10.87 -34.03 7.72
C TRP A 303 10.02 -34.03 6.46
N VAL A 304 8.77 -34.51 6.55
CA VAL A 304 7.88 -34.60 5.39
C VAL A 304 6.69 -33.67 5.59
N PHE A 305 6.55 -32.69 4.69
CA PHE A 305 5.45 -31.73 4.68
C PHE A 305 4.55 -31.94 3.46
N GLN A 306 3.26 -31.66 3.64
CA GLN A 306 2.28 -31.61 2.56
C GLN A 306 1.51 -30.30 2.59
N ALA A 307 1.40 -29.65 1.44
CA ALA A 307 0.59 -28.45 1.25
C ALA A 307 -0.33 -28.63 0.05
N GLU A 308 -1.59 -28.25 0.19
CA GLU A 308 -2.59 -28.36 -0.87
C GLU A 308 -2.95 -26.98 -1.38
N ASN A 309 -3.06 -26.86 -2.70
CA ASN A 309 -3.49 -25.63 -3.39
C ASN A 309 -2.73 -24.37 -2.94
N VAL A 310 -1.40 -24.46 -2.87
CA VAL A 310 -0.51 -23.33 -2.56
C VAL A 310 0.27 -22.92 -3.80
N ARG A 311 0.74 -21.66 -3.83
CA ARG A 311 1.48 -21.13 -4.98
C ARG A 311 3.00 -21.31 -4.89
N ASP A 312 3.53 -21.58 -3.70
CA ASP A 312 4.97 -21.73 -3.48
C ASP A 312 5.24 -22.59 -2.23
N PHE A 313 6.52 -22.83 -1.92
CA PHE A 313 6.96 -23.57 -0.76
C PHE A 313 8.25 -22.97 -0.19
N ALA A 314 8.27 -22.74 1.12
CA ALA A 314 9.46 -22.31 1.85
C ALA A 314 9.61 -23.10 3.16
N PHE A 315 10.83 -23.12 3.69
CA PHE A 315 11.11 -23.72 4.98
C PHE A 315 12.19 -22.97 5.73
N ALA A 316 12.24 -23.17 7.04
CA ALA A 316 13.33 -22.73 7.88
C ALA A 316 13.81 -23.89 8.74
N THR A 317 15.12 -23.90 9.02
CA THR A 317 15.71 -24.94 9.86
C THR A 317 16.91 -24.43 10.67
N SER A 318 16.97 -24.85 11.92
CA SER A 318 18.10 -24.61 12.82
C SER A 318 17.98 -25.49 14.05
N ARG A 319 19.11 -25.79 14.70
CA ARG A 319 19.14 -26.33 16.07
C ARG A 319 18.84 -25.28 17.15
N LYS A 320 18.90 -23.99 16.82
CA LYS A 320 18.60 -22.88 17.75
C LYS A 320 17.11 -22.64 17.98
N PHE A 321 16.22 -23.34 17.29
CA PHE A 321 14.79 -22.99 17.31
C PHE A 321 14.08 -23.37 18.61
N ILE A 322 13.57 -22.33 19.27
CA ILE A 322 12.40 -22.37 20.14
C ILE A 322 11.17 -22.43 19.22
N TRP A 323 10.17 -23.21 19.60
CA TRP A 323 8.91 -23.34 18.86
C TRP A 323 7.74 -23.20 19.81
N ASP A 324 6.83 -22.27 19.55
CA ASP A 324 5.54 -22.18 20.22
C ASP A 324 4.37 -22.15 19.23
N ALA A 325 3.18 -22.55 19.69
CA ALA A 325 1.99 -22.64 18.86
C ALA A 325 0.69 -22.44 19.65
N GLN A 326 -0.36 -22.00 18.97
CA GLN A 326 -1.73 -21.97 19.48
C GLN A 326 -2.75 -22.26 18.37
N ALA A 327 -3.96 -22.66 18.74
CA ALA A 327 -5.05 -22.86 17.82
C ALA A 327 -5.90 -21.59 17.62
N VAL A 328 -6.28 -21.34 16.37
CA VAL A 328 -7.26 -20.31 15.99
C VAL A 328 -8.45 -21.00 15.33
N LYS A 329 -9.65 -20.70 15.82
CA LYS A 329 -10.88 -21.35 15.38
C LYS A 329 -11.57 -20.56 14.26
N PHE A 330 -11.89 -21.23 13.16
CA PHE A 330 -12.72 -20.73 12.05
C PHE A 330 -13.84 -21.72 11.79
N GLY A 331 -15.04 -21.44 12.31
CA GLY A 331 -16.15 -22.40 12.32
C GLY A 331 -15.75 -23.71 13.03
N ASN A 332 -15.80 -24.83 12.31
CA ASN A 332 -15.37 -26.15 12.81
C ASN A 332 -13.89 -26.46 12.54
N ARG A 333 -13.18 -25.62 11.77
CA ARG A 333 -11.76 -25.80 11.47
C ARG A 333 -10.90 -25.15 12.55
N LYS A 334 -9.72 -25.73 12.76
CA LYS A 334 -8.66 -25.15 13.58
C LYS A 334 -7.45 -24.89 12.70
N VAL A 335 -6.94 -23.67 12.78
CA VAL A 335 -5.70 -23.24 12.14
C VAL A 335 -4.65 -23.15 13.23
N MET A 336 -3.46 -23.70 12.99
CA MET A 336 -2.35 -23.55 13.91
C MET A 336 -1.59 -22.25 13.62
N ALA A 337 -1.58 -21.32 14.57
CA ALA A 337 -0.67 -20.17 14.55
C ALA A 337 0.61 -20.56 15.30
N MET A 338 1.77 -20.40 14.67
CA MET A 338 3.06 -20.86 15.23
C MET A 338 4.17 -19.82 15.06
N SER A 339 5.19 -19.90 15.92
CA SER A 339 6.43 -19.18 15.72
C SER A 339 7.66 -20.05 15.97
N PHE A 340 8.71 -19.82 15.18
CA PHE A 340 10.03 -20.43 15.34
C PHE A 340 11.06 -19.32 15.51
N TYR A 341 11.82 -19.34 16.59
CA TYR A 341 12.77 -18.26 16.87
C TYR A 341 13.91 -18.74 17.76
N PRO A 342 15.13 -18.18 17.61
CA PRO A 342 16.23 -18.49 18.49
C PRO A 342 16.17 -17.61 19.76
N LYS A 343 16.98 -17.93 20.78
CA LYS A 343 16.99 -17.21 22.08
C LYS A 343 17.27 -15.72 21.93
N GLU A 344 17.97 -15.31 20.88
CA GLU A 344 18.28 -13.92 20.57
C GLU A 344 17.02 -13.09 20.28
N GLY A 345 15.91 -13.72 19.87
CA GLY A 345 14.61 -13.04 19.71
C GLY A 345 13.89 -12.73 21.05
N ASN A 346 14.31 -13.36 22.16
CA ASN A 346 13.67 -13.19 23.45
C ASN A 346 14.16 -11.94 24.21
N PRO A 347 13.28 -11.28 24.99
CA PRO A 347 11.92 -11.70 25.36
C PRO A 347 10.83 -11.25 24.38
N LEU A 348 11.19 -10.57 23.28
CA LEU A 348 10.23 -9.92 22.40
C LEU A 348 9.36 -10.95 21.64
N TRP A 349 10.02 -11.95 21.04
CA TRP A 349 9.36 -12.99 20.25
C TRP A 349 8.47 -13.90 21.08
N GLY A 350 8.99 -14.50 22.15
CA GLY A 350 8.21 -15.38 23.04
C GLY A 350 7.04 -14.66 23.75
N LYS A 351 7.02 -13.33 23.76
CA LYS A 351 5.90 -12.56 24.31
C LYS A 351 4.79 -12.28 23.29
N TYR A 352 5.16 -11.96 22.05
CA TYR A 352 4.22 -11.38 21.08
C TYR A 352 3.99 -12.23 19.83
N SER A 353 5.02 -12.90 19.28
CA SER A 353 4.99 -13.37 17.88
C SER A 353 3.76 -14.25 17.55
N THR A 354 3.58 -15.36 18.25
CA THR A 354 2.44 -16.28 17.99
C THR A 354 1.08 -15.64 18.26
N LYS A 355 0.99 -14.66 19.16
CA LYS A 355 -0.23 -13.88 19.39
C LYS A 355 -0.52 -12.92 18.23
N VAL A 356 0.52 -12.30 17.67
CA VAL A 356 0.41 -11.44 16.49
C VAL A 356 0.01 -12.26 15.26
N VAL A 357 0.57 -13.45 15.06
CA VAL A 357 0.13 -14.38 13.99
C VAL A 357 -1.37 -14.68 14.12
N ALA A 358 -1.82 -15.08 15.32
CA ALA A 358 -3.22 -15.41 15.58
C ALA A 358 -4.16 -14.22 15.43
N HIS A 359 -3.73 -13.02 15.85
CA HIS A 359 -4.45 -11.76 15.65
C HIS A 359 -4.61 -11.45 14.16
N THR A 360 -3.52 -11.52 13.41
CA THR A 360 -3.49 -11.17 11.98
C THR A 360 -4.45 -12.01 11.17
N ILE A 361 -4.40 -13.35 11.30
CA ILE A 361 -5.30 -14.21 10.52
C ILE A 361 -6.78 -14.02 10.88
N LYS A 362 -7.11 -13.63 12.12
CA LYS A 362 -8.49 -13.29 12.53
C LYS A 362 -8.94 -11.98 11.90
N THR A 363 -8.14 -10.93 12.03
CA THR A 363 -8.50 -9.59 11.56
C THR A 363 -8.56 -9.51 10.04
N TYR A 364 -7.62 -10.10 9.32
CA TYR A 364 -7.68 -10.17 7.86
C TYR A 364 -8.92 -10.93 7.38
N SER A 365 -9.27 -12.04 8.05
CA SER A 365 -10.47 -12.83 7.67
C SER A 365 -11.78 -12.04 7.80
N LYS A 366 -11.86 -11.10 8.77
CA LYS A 366 -13.03 -10.22 8.94
C LYS A 366 -13.31 -9.41 7.66
N PHE A 367 -12.26 -8.88 7.04
CA PHE A 367 -12.34 -8.00 5.86
C PHE A 367 -12.24 -8.75 4.52
N THR A 368 -12.03 -10.07 4.52
CA THR A 368 -11.81 -10.88 3.29
C THR A 368 -12.61 -12.19 3.29
N PHE A 369 -11.98 -13.30 3.61
CA PHE A 369 -12.57 -14.64 3.71
C PHE A 369 -11.94 -15.36 4.90
N ASP A 370 -12.60 -16.40 5.43
CA ASP A 370 -12.01 -17.21 6.48
C ASP A 370 -10.68 -17.81 6.01
N PHE A 371 -9.62 -17.65 6.81
CA PHE A 371 -8.30 -18.21 6.52
C PHE A 371 -8.39 -19.71 6.14
N PRO A 372 -8.03 -20.09 4.91
CA PRO A 372 -8.29 -21.45 4.42
C PRO A 372 -7.21 -22.45 4.81
N TYR A 373 -5.96 -22.00 4.92
CA TYR A 373 -4.83 -22.88 5.18
C TYR A 373 -4.83 -23.44 6.62
N PRO A 374 -4.26 -24.63 6.84
CA PRO A 374 -4.25 -25.30 8.16
C PRO A 374 -3.24 -24.70 9.15
N THR A 375 -2.26 -23.93 8.69
CA THR A 375 -1.23 -23.31 9.53
C THR A 375 -0.80 -21.94 9.03
N ALA A 376 -0.31 -21.11 9.95
CA ALA A 376 0.33 -19.83 9.70
C ALA A 376 1.55 -19.70 10.64
N ILE A 377 2.73 -19.47 10.09
CA ILE A 377 4.01 -19.57 10.79
C ILE A 377 4.79 -18.27 10.63
N SER A 378 5.34 -17.74 11.73
CA SER A 378 6.32 -16.66 11.72
C SER A 378 7.68 -17.20 12.18
N VAL A 379 8.73 -17.03 11.37
CA VAL A 379 10.09 -17.44 11.72
C VAL A 379 10.98 -16.22 11.90
N HIS A 380 11.74 -16.18 12.99
CA HIS A 380 12.71 -15.12 13.22
C HIS A 380 13.98 -15.31 12.41
N SER A 381 14.42 -14.25 11.75
CA SER A 381 15.77 -14.08 11.20
C SER A 381 16.15 -12.61 11.28
N ASP A 382 17.42 -12.27 11.55
CA ASP A 382 17.77 -10.84 11.57
C ASP A 382 17.56 -10.18 10.20
N GLN A 383 17.15 -8.90 10.21
CA GLN A 383 16.99 -8.07 8.99
C GLN A 383 16.16 -8.72 7.85
N GLN A 384 15.02 -9.35 8.18
CA GLN A 384 14.14 -9.97 7.20
C GLN A 384 12.68 -9.47 7.26
N GLY A 385 11.97 -9.58 6.15
CA GLY A 385 10.52 -9.40 6.00
C GLY A 385 10.14 -10.04 4.67
N MET A 386 9.64 -11.28 4.74
CA MET A 386 9.38 -12.10 3.56
C MET A 386 8.25 -13.12 3.76
N GLU A 387 7.41 -13.20 2.75
CA GLU A 387 6.18 -13.95 2.71
C GLU A 387 6.24 -15.21 1.84
N TYR A 388 5.68 -16.30 2.34
CA TYR A 388 5.43 -17.54 1.59
C TYR A 388 4.12 -18.15 2.10
N PRO A 389 3.46 -19.07 1.37
CA PRO A 389 2.21 -19.64 1.85
C PRO A 389 2.46 -20.39 3.17
N MET A 390 1.66 -20.05 4.17
CA MET A 390 1.68 -20.57 5.54
C MET A 390 2.94 -20.26 6.37
N ILE A 391 3.98 -19.66 5.81
CA ILE A 391 5.25 -19.37 6.51
C ILE A 391 5.84 -18.04 6.06
N CYS A 392 6.31 -17.26 7.01
CA CYS A 392 7.01 -16.00 6.73
C CYS A 392 8.27 -15.85 7.58
N PHE A 393 9.19 -15.00 7.12
CA PHE A 393 10.45 -14.70 7.78
C PHE A 393 10.44 -13.24 8.23
N ASN A 394 10.61 -13.00 9.53
CA ASN A 394 10.47 -11.68 10.14
C ASN A 394 11.67 -11.30 10.98
N GLY A 395 12.06 -10.04 10.90
CA GLY A 395 13.06 -9.42 11.76
C GLY A 395 12.48 -8.82 13.04
N GLY A 396 13.37 -8.18 13.80
CA GLY A 396 13.03 -7.52 15.06
C GLY A 396 13.61 -8.25 16.26
N ARG A 397 14.81 -7.84 16.67
CA ARG A 397 15.56 -8.44 17.77
C ARG A 397 15.71 -7.43 18.92
N PRO A 398 15.53 -7.84 20.19
CA PRO A 398 15.92 -7.02 21.33
C PRO A 398 17.45 -6.86 21.42
N GLU A 399 17.90 -5.96 22.28
CA GLU A 399 19.31 -5.85 22.66
C GLU A 399 19.75 -7.09 23.45
N LYS A 400 21.05 -7.38 23.51
CA LYS A 400 21.61 -8.55 24.21
C LYS A 400 21.22 -8.65 25.69
N ASP A 401 20.91 -7.53 26.34
CA ASP A 401 20.45 -7.47 27.74
C ASP A 401 18.93 -7.69 27.91
N GLY A 402 18.24 -8.06 26.82
CA GLY A 402 16.80 -8.29 26.73
C GLY A 402 15.95 -7.01 26.68
N THR A 403 16.56 -5.82 26.69
CA THR A 403 15.83 -4.55 26.53
C THR A 403 15.56 -4.24 25.05
N TYR A 404 14.59 -3.37 24.77
CA TYR A 404 14.27 -2.99 23.39
C TYR A 404 13.67 -1.58 23.34
N SER A 405 13.73 -0.95 22.16
CA SER A 405 13.12 0.35 21.92
C SER A 405 11.64 0.21 21.51
N GLU A 406 10.89 1.30 21.60
CA GLU A 406 9.54 1.39 21.04
C GLU A 406 9.51 1.04 19.55
N ARG A 407 10.47 1.59 18.79
CA ARG A 407 10.65 1.30 17.35
C ARG A 407 10.85 -0.19 17.10
N THR A 408 11.64 -0.87 17.94
CA THR A 408 11.88 -2.31 17.82
C THR A 408 10.59 -3.10 18.10
N LYS A 409 9.85 -2.76 19.17
CA LYS A 409 8.57 -3.40 19.52
C LYS A 409 7.57 -3.30 18.37
N TYR A 410 7.22 -2.07 17.96
CA TYR A 410 6.20 -1.86 16.95
C TYR A 410 6.68 -2.27 15.56
N GLY A 411 7.96 -2.09 15.23
CA GLY A 411 8.52 -2.59 13.97
C GLY A 411 8.40 -4.12 13.83
N MET A 412 8.71 -4.88 14.88
CA MET A 412 8.55 -6.35 14.87
C MET A 412 7.08 -6.76 14.75
N ILE A 413 6.18 -6.13 15.53
CA ILE A 413 4.75 -6.46 15.47
C ILE A 413 4.19 -6.14 14.08
N GLY A 414 4.51 -4.96 13.52
CA GLY A 414 4.04 -4.52 12.21
C GLY A 414 4.54 -5.43 11.09
N VAL A 415 5.82 -5.82 11.09
CA VAL A 415 6.34 -6.74 10.06
C VAL A 415 5.69 -8.12 10.16
N ILE A 416 5.50 -8.68 11.37
CA ILE A 416 4.80 -9.96 11.51
C ILE A 416 3.34 -9.85 11.01
N ILE A 417 2.65 -8.74 11.27
CA ILE A 417 1.31 -8.51 10.71
C ILE A 417 1.36 -8.47 9.19
N HIS A 418 2.34 -7.79 8.61
CA HIS A 418 2.52 -7.66 7.17
C HIS A 418 2.78 -9.03 6.52
N GLU A 419 3.80 -9.76 6.97
CA GLU A 419 4.21 -11.01 6.32
C GLU A 419 3.22 -12.15 6.55
N VAL A 420 2.53 -12.19 7.71
CA VAL A 420 1.42 -13.12 7.92
C VAL A 420 0.22 -12.71 7.05
N GLY A 421 -0.04 -11.42 6.92
CA GLY A 421 -1.08 -10.85 6.07
C GLY A 421 -0.96 -11.25 4.61
N HIS A 422 0.29 -11.40 4.13
CA HIS A 422 0.55 -11.84 2.77
C HIS A 422 0.02 -13.23 2.43
N ASN A 423 -0.34 -14.05 3.43
CA ASN A 423 -1.09 -15.27 3.18
C ASN A 423 -2.38 -15.01 2.38
N PHE A 424 -3.05 -13.87 2.61
CA PHE A 424 -4.24 -13.47 1.86
C PHE A 424 -3.87 -12.88 0.50
N PHE A 425 -2.98 -11.90 0.51
CA PHE A 425 -2.49 -11.19 -0.69
C PHE A 425 -0.96 -11.25 -0.74
N PRO A 426 -0.31 -12.06 -1.56
CA PRO A 426 -0.86 -12.68 -2.75
C PRO A 426 -0.97 -14.21 -2.65
N MET A 427 -0.79 -14.83 -1.47
CA MET A 427 -0.67 -16.30 -1.41
C MET A 427 -1.97 -17.06 -1.65
N ILE A 428 -3.13 -16.42 -1.45
CA ILE A 428 -4.44 -16.98 -1.75
C ILE A 428 -5.10 -16.22 -2.90
N VAL A 429 -5.02 -14.89 -2.90
CA VAL A 429 -5.42 -14.03 -4.02
C VAL A 429 -4.17 -13.74 -4.86
N ASN A 430 -3.91 -14.58 -5.87
CA ASN A 430 -2.61 -14.73 -6.54
C ASN A 430 -2.40 -13.72 -7.66
N SER A 431 -2.23 -12.44 -7.30
CA SER A 431 -1.84 -11.38 -8.22
C SER A 431 -0.44 -11.61 -8.82
N ASP A 432 -0.22 -10.98 -9.98
CA ASP A 432 1.07 -10.97 -10.66
C ASP A 432 1.92 -9.79 -10.17
N GLU A 433 2.69 -10.02 -9.10
CA GLU A 433 3.60 -9.02 -8.53
C GLU A 433 4.66 -8.55 -9.53
N ARG A 434 4.98 -9.36 -10.55
CA ARG A 434 5.97 -9.00 -11.57
C ARG A 434 5.44 -7.91 -12.50
N GLN A 435 4.13 -7.73 -12.56
CA GLN A 435 3.49 -6.62 -13.25
C GLN A 435 3.03 -5.54 -12.28
N TRP A 436 2.39 -5.93 -11.17
CA TRP A 436 1.56 -5.04 -10.36
C TRP A 436 1.86 -5.19 -8.87
N THR A 437 3.09 -4.92 -8.42
CA THR A 437 3.51 -5.06 -7.00
C THR A 437 2.54 -4.43 -5.99
N TRP A 438 1.86 -3.34 -6.34
CA TRP A 438 0.92 -2.70 -5.42
C TRP A 438 -0.28 -3.58 -5.05
N MET A 439 -0.67 -4.55 -5.88
CA MET A 439 -1.76 -5.48 -5.55
C MET A 439 -1.38 -6.38 -4.39
N ASP A 440 -0.10 -6.71 -4.28
CA ASP A 440 0.46 -7.54 -3.23
C ASP A 440 0.72 -6.63 -2.02
N GLU A 441 1.55 -5.60 -2.21
CA GLU A 441 2.09 -4.78 -1.12
C GLU A 441 1.10 -3.73 -0.62
N GLY A 442 0.40 -3.06 -1.52
CA GLY A 442 -0.52 -1.97 -1.19
C GLY A 442 -1.80 -2.47 -0.52
N MET A 443 -2.38 -3.56 -1.05
CA MET A 443 -3.56 -4.19 -0.44
C MET A 443 -3.22 -4.81 0.92
N ASN A 444 -2.07 -5.48 1.03
CA ASN A 444 -1.60 -6.01 2.31
C ASN A 444 -1.31 -4.88 3.32
N THR A 445 -0.64 -3.80 2.91
CA THR A 445 -0.38 -2.63 3.78
C THR A 445 -1.69 -1.97 4.26
N PHE A 446 -2.75 -1.95 3.46
CA PHE A 446 -4.06 -1.46 3.89
C PHE A 446 -4.66 -2.32 5.02
N LEU A 447 -4.66 -3.65 4.88
CA LEU A 447 -5.15 -4.54 5.93
C LEU A 447 -4.22 -4.60 7.14
N GLN A 448 -2.92 -4.43 6.94
CA GLN A 448 -1.94 -4.26 8.01
C GLN A 448 -2.33 -3.06 8.87
N TYR A 449 -2.59 -1.90 8.25
CA TYR A 449 -3.03 -0.70 8.98
C TYR A 449 -4.25 -0.99 9.86
N LEU A 450 -5.31 -1.60 9.31
CA LEU A 450 -6.50 -1.94 10.10
C LEU A 450 -6.17 -2.90 11.25
N THR A 451 -5.29 -3.87 11.00
CA THR A 451 -4.89 -4.89 11.98
C THR A 451 -4.03 -4.32 13.11
N GLU A 452 -3.14 -3.39 12.79
CA GLU A 452 -2.34 -2.62 13.74
C GLU A 452 -3.23 -1.76 14.65
N GLN A 453 -4.22 -1.06 14.07
CA GLN A 453 -5.16 -0.23 14.84
C GLN A 453 -6.09 -1.08 15.74
N GLU A 454 -6.38 -2.33 15.36
CA GLU A 454 -7.11 -3.28 16.23
C GLU A 454 -6.20 -3.92 17.30
N TRP A 455 -4.87 -3.89 17.15
CA TRP A 455 -3.93 -4.45 18.13
C TRP A 455 -3.75 -3.56 19.37
N GLU A 456 -3.54 -2.26 19.17
CA GLU A 456 -3.33 -1.29 20.26
C GLU A 456 -3.96 0.06 19.86
N ARG A 457 -4.72 0.70 20.76
CA ARG A 457 -5.29 2.03 20.48
C ARG A 457 -4.17 3.03 20.24
N GLY A 458 -4.21 3.74 19.11
CA GLY A 458 -3.17 4.69 18.75
C GLY A 458 -1.86 4.01 18.34
N TYR A 459 -1.94 2.79 17.81
CA TYR A 459 -0.77 2.12 17.23
C TYR A 459 -0.09 3.06 16.23
N PRO A 460 1.25 3.24 16.31
CA PRO A 460 1.98 4.19 15.48
C PRO A 460 2.25 3.61 14.08
N SER A 461 1.19 3.39 13.30
CA SER A 461 1.27 2.85 11.94
C SER A 461 2.10 3.76 11.05
N HIS A 462 3.00 3.17 10.26
CA HIS A 462 3.87 3.93 9.36
C HIS A 462 3.11 4.48 8.14
N SER A 463 2.17 3.69 7.60
CA SER A 463 1.37 4.01 6.41
C SER A 463 -0.13 3.90 6.72
N GLY A 464 -0.96 4.40 5.80
CA GLY A 464 -2.41 4.25 5.83
C GLY A 464 -3.16 5.55 6.06
N VAL A 465 -2.76 6.38 7.03
CA VAL A 465 -3.37 7.71 7.23
C VAL A 465 -2.95 8.67 6.11
N ALA A 466 -3.85 9.57 5.73
CA ALA A 466 -3.66 10.40 4.53
C ALA A 466 -2.46 11.36 4.66
N TYR A 467 -2.27 12.00 5.81
CA TYR A 467 -1.16 12.95 5.99
C TYR A 467 0.24 12.31 5.90
N ASN A 468 0.38 10.99 6.11
CA ASN A 468 1.69 10.32 6.04
C ASN A 468 2.25 10.24 4.60
N ILE A 469 1.40 10.38 3.56
CA ILE A 469 1.86 10.31 2.16
C ILE A 469 2.26 11.67 1.58
N VAL A 470 1.99 12.76 2.30
CA VAL A 470 2.13 14.15 1.81
C VAL A 470 3.55 14.44 1.30
N ASP A 471 4.59 14.10 2.06
CA ASP A 471 5.98 14.37 1.68
C ASP A 471 6.37 13.68 0.37
N TYR A 472 5.88 12.45 0.16
CA TYR A 472 6.09 11.74 -1.10
C TYR A 472 5.33 12.40 -2.25
N MET A 473 4.05 12.74 -2.04
CA MET A 473 3.20 13.33 -3.08
C MET A 473 3.66 14.73 -3.50
N LYS A 474 4.27 15.49 -2.59
CA LYS A 474 4.88 16.82 -2.84
C LYS A 474 6.25 16.74 -3.54
N GLY A 475 6.87 15.57 -3.58
CA GLY A 475 8.19 15.37 -4.16
C GLY A 475 8.28 15.69 -5.66
N ASP A 476 9.51 15.81 -6.17
CA ASP A 476 9.75 16.05 -7.60
C ASP A 476 9.14 14.93 -8.45
N LYS A 477 8.21 15.29 -9.33
CA LYS A 477 7.47 14.36 -10.20
C LYS A 477 8.40 13.55 -11.11
N LYS A 478 9.61 14.04 -11.41
CA LYS A 478 10.64 13.27 -12.16
C LYS A 478 11.04 11.97 -11.46
N ASN A 479 10.94 11.92 -10.13
CA ASN A 479 11.31 10.79 -9.29
C ASN A 479 10.09 9.98 -8.82
N ILE A 480 8.90 10.31 -9.30
CA ILE A 480 7.63 9.64 -8.99
C ILE A 480 7.13 8.93 -10.23
N ARG A 481 6.48 7.78 -10.04
CA ARG A 481 5.83 7.02 -11.11
C ARG A 481 4.36 6.80 -10.71
N PRO A 482 3.44 6.63 -11.66
CA PRO A 482 2.11 6.11 -11.37
C PRO A 482 2.19 4.77 -10.61
N VAL A 483 1.16 4.43 -9.84
CA VAL A 483 1.09 3.11 -9.17
C VAL A 483 0.97 1.99 -10.20
N MET A 484 0.31 2.27 -11.34
CA MET A 484 0.22 1.39 -12.50
C MET A 484 1.52 1.37 -13.32
N THR A 485 2.65 1.16 -12.65
CA THR A 485 3.98 1.03 -13.27
C THR A 485 4.53 -0.34 -12.94
N ASN A 486 5.16 -0.99 -13.93
CA ASN A 486 5.83 -2.26 -13.73
C ASN A 486 6.88 -2.18 -12.59
N SER A 487 6.93 -3.24 -11.79
CA SER A 487 7.73 -3.39 -10.57
C SER A 487 9.23 -3.08 -10.76
N GLU A 488 9.80 -3.46 -11.90
CA GLU A 488 11.23 -3.23 -12.19
C GLU A 488 11.53 -1.76 -12.56
N SER A 489 10.49 -0.98 -12.89
CA SER A 489 10.61 0.44 -13.29
C SER A 489 10.35 1.42 -12.13
N LEU A 490 10.10 0.92 -10.91
CA LEU A 490 9.84 1.75 -9.73
C LEU A 490 11.12 2.38 -9.17
N MET A 491 11.11 3.70 -9.00
CA MET A 491 12.21 4.45 -8.39
C MET A 491 12.11 4.47 -6.85
N GLN A 492 10.98 4.96 -6.33
CA GLN A 492 10.68 5.02 -4.91
C GLN A 492 9.74 3.87 -4.54
N PHE A 493 10.32 2.67 -4.38
CA PHE A 493 9.57 1.41 -4.28
C PHE A 493 8.53 1.42 -3.14
N TYR A 494 8.95 1.70 -1.90
CA TYR A 494 8.05 1.67 -0.75
C TYR A 494 6.89 2.68 -0.85
N PRO A 495 7.12 3.99 -1.09
CA PRO A 495 6.02 4.94 -1.20
C PRO A 495 5.05 4.63 -2.35
N ASN A 496 5.53 4.11 -3.48
CA ASN A 496 4.70 3.81 -4.64
C ASN A 496 3.89 2.52 -4.49
N ALA A 497 4.52 1.43 -4.05
CA ALA A 497 3.89 0.11 -4.01
C ALA A 497 3.14 -0.17 -2.70
N TYR A 498 3.50 0.48 -1.59
CA TYR A 498 2.92 0.22 -0.26
C TYR A 498 2.09 1.40 0.22
N ALA A 499 2.73 2.55 0.43
CA ALA A 499 2.15 3.65 1.19
C ALA A 499 1.05 4.38 0.41
N LYS A 500 1.30 4.77 -0.85
CA LYS A 500 0.30 5.47 -1.67
C LYS A 500 -0.96 4.64 -1.92
N PRO A 501 -0.88 3.35 -2.30
CA PRO A 501 -2.07 2.51 -2.49
C PRO A 501 -2.81 2.29 -1.17
N SER A 502 -2.11 2.01 -0.06
CA SER A 502 -2.75 1.84 1.26
C SER A 502 -3.47 3.11 1.71
N THR A 503 -2.84 4.28 1.54
CA THR A 503 -3.47 5.58 1.81
C THR A 503 -4.68 5.80 0.90
N ALA A 504 -4.58 5.52 -0.40
CA ALA A 504 -5.69 5.65 -1.33
C ALA A 504 -6.89 4.78 -0.90
N LEU A 505 -6.65 3.53 -0.50
CA LEU A 505 -7.70 2.62 -0.02
C LEU A 505 -8.33 3.10 1.30
N ASN A 506 -7.53 3.64 2.22
CA ASN A 506 -8.07 4.25 3.44
C ASN A 506 -8.89 5.52 3.16
N ILE A 507 -8.45 6.37 2.22
CA ILE A 507 -9.23 7.54 1.79
C ILE A 507 -10.56 7.11 1.15
N LEU A 508 -10.56 6.07 0.33
CA LEU A 508 -11.81 5.51 -0.20
C LEU A 508 -12.73 5.05 0.94
N ARG A 509 -12.17 4.32 1.91
CA ARG A 509 -12.92 3.75 3.03
C ARG A 509 -13.47 4.79 4.00
N GLU A 510 -12.66 5.77 4.41
CA GLU A 510 -13.04 6.73 5.45
C GLU A 510 -13.71 7.99 4.88
N THR A 511 -13.35 8.40 3.66
CA THR A 511 -13.70 9.72 3.12
C THR A 511 -14.70 9.66 1.96
N VAL A 512 -14.55 8.70 1.03
CA VAL A 512 -15.33 8.68 -0.23
C VAL A 512 -16.55 7.77 -0.16
N MET A 513 -16.38 6.51 0.25
CA MET A 513 -17.41 5.47 0.22
C MET A 513 -18.04 5.23 1.59
N GLY A 514 -17.28 5.46 2.66
CA GLY A 514 -17.62 4.98 4.00
C GLY A 514 -17.32 3.49 4.18
N ARG A 515 -17.18 3.09 5.45
CA ARG A 515 -16.70 1.75 5.83
C ARG A 515 -17.60 0.62 5.35
N GLU A 516 -18.92 0.79 5.41
CA GLU A 516 -19.88 -0.27 5.05
C GLU A 516 -19.76 -0.68 3.57
N LEU A 517 -19.83 0.29 2.65
CA LEU A 517 -19.73 0.04 1.22
C LEU A 517 -18.32 -0.46 0.84
N PHE A 518 -17.28 0.18 1.39
CA PHE A 518 -15.91 -0.21 1.11
C PHE A 518 -15.61 -1.63 1.60
N ASP A 519 -15.91 -1.94 2.86
CA ASP A 519 -15.59 -3.23 3.46
C ASP A 519 -16.35 -4.36 2.74
N PHE A 520 -17.61 -4.12 2.34
CA PHE A 520 -18.38 -5.08 1.54
C PHE A 520 -17.77 -5.32 0.16
N ALA A 521 -17.38 -4.25 -0.55
CA ALA A 521 -16.82 -4.35 -1.89
C ALA A 521 -15.42 -5.00 -1.90
N PHE A 522 -14.54 -4.59 -0.98
CA PHE A 522 -13.21 -5.19 -0.81
C PHE A 522 -13.31 -6.69 -0.45
N LYS A 523 -14.23 -7.03 0.45
CA LYS A 523 -14.51 -8.42 0.82
C LYS A 523 -15.02 -9.24 -0.38
N THR A 524 -15.90 -8.65 -1.19
CA THR A 524 -16.42 -9.27 -2.42
C THR A 524 -15.31 -9.56 -3.42
N TYR A 525 -14.36 -8.63 -3.61
CA TYR A 525 -13.19 -8.85 -4.45
C TYR A 525 -12.34 -10.02 -3.94
N ALA A 526 -11.99 -10.02 -2.66
CA ALA A 526 -11.20 -11.08 -2.05
C ALA A 526 -11.86 -12.45 -2.23
N GLN A 527 -13.19 -12.54 -2.06
CA GLN A 527 -13.95 -13.78 -2.24
C GLN A 527 -14.01 -14.24 -3.71
N ARG A 528 -14.21 -13.32 -4.66
CA ARG A 528 -14.23 -13.65 -6.11
C ARG A 528 -12.90 -14.29 -6.54
N TRP A 529 -11.79 -13.71 -6.06
CA TRP A 529 -10.44 -14.03 -6.50
C TRP A 529 -9.65 -14.95 -5.56
N MET A 530 -10.29 -15.45 -4.49
CA MET A 530 -9.73 -16.49 -3.64
C MET A 530 -9.33 -17.71 -4.50
N PHE A 531 -8.06 -18.11 -4.38
CA PHE A 531 -7.37 -19.16 -5.15
C PHE A 531 -7.37 -18.93 -6.66
N LYS A 532 -7.29 -17.66 -7.11
CA LYS A 532 -7.26 -17.26 -8.52
C LYS A 532 -6.27 -16.12 -8.79
N HIS A 533 -6.10 -15.74 -10.06
CA HIS A 533 -5.17 -14.72 -10.52
C HIS A 533 -5.88 -13.43 -10.98
N PRO A 534 -6.13 -12.45 -10.08
CA PRO A 534 -6.71 -11.17 -10.48
C PRO A 534 -5.69 -10.26 -11.17
N THR A 535 -6.21 -9.33 -11.96
CA THR A 535 -5.50 -8.13 -12.45
C THR A 535 -6.04 -6.88 -11.74
N PRO A 536 -5.37 -5.72 -11.84
CA PRO A 536 -5.87 -4.46 -11.30
C PRO A 536 -7.31 -4.12 -11.71
N GLU A 537 -7.68 -4.42 -12.96
CA GLU A 537 -9.01 -4.13 -13.48
C GLU A 537 -10.11 -4.91 -12.76
N ASP A 538 -9.83 -6.15 -12.36
CA ASP A 538 -10.80 -6.97 -11.65
C ASP A 538 -11.10 -6.42 -10.25
N PHE A 539 -10.08 -5.83 -9.61
CA PHE A 539 -10.25 -5.08 -8.37
C PHE A 539 -11.07 -3.82 -8.60
N PHE A 540 -10.67 -2.95 -9.54
CA PHE A 540 -11.38 -1.68 -9.81
C PHE A 540 -12.85 -1.92 -10.16
N ARG A 541 -13.13 -2.86 -11.06
CA ARG A 541 -14.50 -3.23 -11.45
C ARG A 541 -15.30 -3.80 -10.28
N THR A 542 -14.69 -4.65 -9.44
CA THR A 542 -15.40 -5.20 -8.27
C THR A 542 -15.74 -4.11 -7.26
N MET A 543 -14.82 -3.17 -7.03
CA MET A 543 -15.06 -2.06 -6.09
C MET A 543 -16.25 -1.21 -6.53
N GLU A 544 -16.39 -0.90 -7.83
CA GLU A 544 -17.54 -0.16 -8.36
C GLU A 544 -18.83 -0.99 -8.38
N ASP A 545 -18.76 -2.23 -8.90
CA ASP A 545 -19.90 -3.14 -9.03
C ASP A 545 -20.57 -3.44 -7.68
N ALA A 546 -19.77 -3.74 -6.65
CA ALA A 546 -20.30 -4.12 -5.34
C ALA A 546 -20.72 -2.93 -4.47
N SER A 547 -20.28 -1.71 -4.79
CA SER A 547 -20.59 -0.51 -4.00
C SER A 547 -21.60 0.44 -4.64
N ALA A 548 -21.84 0.32 -5.95
CA ALA A 548 -22.60 1.28 -6.76
C ALA A 548 -22.03 2.72 -6.72
N VAL A 549 -20.71 2.86 -6.52
CA VAL A 549 -19.99 4.14 -6.55
C VAL A 549 -19.14 4.21 -7.82
N ASP A 550 -19.21 5.33 -8.55
CA ASP A 550 -18.33 5.65 -9.69
C ASP A 550 -16.96 6.11 -9.16
N LEU A 551 -15.93 5.29 -9.41
CA LEU A 551 -14.57 5.46 -8.89
C LEU A 551 -13.55 5.70 -10.00
N ASP A 552 -13.98 5.82 -11.26
CA ASP A 552 -13.10 6.04 -12.42
C ASP A 552 -12.17 7.24 -12.22
N TRP A 553 -12.69 8.35 -11.68
CA TRP A 553 -11.91 9.55 -11.36
C TRP A 553 -10.86 9.29 -10.27
N PHE A 554 -11.19 8.45 -9.29
CA PHE A 554 -10.33 8.14 -8.16
C PHE A 554 -9.17 7.25 -8.59
N TRP A 555 -9.47 6.15 -9.30
CA TRP A 555 -8.47 5.26 -9.85
C TRP A 555 -7.53 6.00 -10.80
N ARG A 556 -8.09 6.84 -11.69
CA ARG A 556 -7.28 7.67 -12.61
C ARG A 556 -6.32 8.58 -11.86
N GLY A 557 -6.80 9.30 -10.85
CA GLY A 557 -5.99 10.22 -10.05
C GLY A 557 -4.92 9.48 -9.25
N TRP A 558 -5.31 8.52 -8.41
CA TRP A 558 -4.40 7.87 -7.48
C TRP A 558 -3.48 6.83 -8.11
N PHE A 559 -3.94 6.09 -9.13
CA PHE A 559 -3.22 4.93 -9.67
C PHE A 559 -2.54 5.19 -11.01
N TYR A 560 -3.18 5.93 -11.92
CA TYR A 560 -2.67 6.19 -13.28
C TYR A 560 -1.89 7.51 -13.41
N SER A 561 -1.91 8.37 -12.38
CA SER A 561 -1.24 9.68 -12.43
C SER A 561 -0.18 9.87 -11.34
N THR A 562 0.65 10.90 -11.52
CA THR A 562 1.56 11.44 -10.51
C THR A 562 1.05 12.73 -9.87
N ASP A 563 -0.21 13.10 -10.14
CA ASP A 563 -0.87 14.25 -9.52
C ASP A 563 -0.93 14.08 -8.00
N HIS A 564 -1.25 15.16 -7.31
CA HIS A 564 -1.33 15.23 -5.86
C HIS A 564 -2.46 16.15 -5.43
N VAL A 565 -2.86 16.06 -4.16
CA VAL A 565 -3.93 16.89 -3.61
C VAL A 565 -3.32 18.19 -3.13
N ASP A 566 -3.80 19.29 -3.69
CA ASP A 566 -3.55 20.66 -3.26
C ASP A 566 -4.79 21.46 -3.67
N ILE A 567 -5.71 21.63 -2.73
CA ILE A 567 -6.95 22.39 -2.91
C ILE A 567 -6.83 23.67 -2.11
N ALA A 568 -6.84 24.81 -2.79
CA ALA A 568 -6.82 26.10 -2.16
C ALA A 568 -8.24 26.59 -1.84
N LEU A 569 -8.46 27.15 -0.65
CA LEU A 569 -9.57 28.07 -0.38
C LEU A 569 -9.13 29.48 -0.78
N ASP A 570 -9.44 29.89 -2.00
CA ASP A 570 -8.92 31.12 -2.60
C ASP A 570 -9.58 32.37 -2.04
N LYS A 571 -10.92 32.33 -1.89
CA LYS A 571 -11.71 33.50 -1.49
C LYS A 571 -12.98 33.08 -0.78
N VAL A 572 -13.33 33.86 0.26
CA VAL A 572 -14.63 33.81 0.92
C VAL A 572 -15.30 35.17 0.77
N SER A 573 -16.45 35.18 0.10
CA SER A 573 -17.29 36.37 -0.06
C SER A 573 -18.56 36.21 0.77
N TRP A 574 -18.78 37.12 1.72
CA TRP A 574 -19.97 37.14 2.57
C TRP A 574 -20.98 38.15 2.03
N PHE A 575 -22.20 37.68 1.81
CA PHE A 575 -23.32 38.48 1.34
C PHE A 575 -24.48 38.40 2.32
N LYS A 576 -25.14 39.53 2.52
CA LYS A 576 -26.48 39.62 3.11
C LYS A 576 -27.45 40.10 2.05
N MET A 577 -28.67 39.57 2.11
CA MET A 577 -29.75 40.06 1.26
C MET A 577 -30.10 41.49 1.69
N ASN A 578 -30.08 42.42 0.73
CA ASN A 578 -30.54 43.78 0.97
C ASN A 578 -32.06 43.76 1.12
N THR A 579 -32.55 44.24 2.26
CA THR A 579 -33.97 44.18 2.62
C THR A 579 -34.83 45.20 1.85
N GLN A 580 -34.20 46.13 1.14
CA GLN A 580 -34.79 47.35 0.57
C GLN A 580 -35.43 48.26 1.61
N ASN A 581 -35.34 47.93 2.90
CA ASN A 581 -35.91 48.73 3.97
C ASN A 581 -34.97 49.91 4.28
N PRO A 582 -35.35 51.15 3.96
CA PRO A 582 -34.48 52.30 4.20
C PRO A 582 -34.15 52.49 5.69
N GLU A 583 -35.00 52.04 6.62
CA GLU A 583 -34.71 52.09 8.05
C GLU A 583 -33.59 51.12 8.48
N THR A 584 -33.33 50.08 7.69
CA THR A 584 -32.25 49.10 7.93
C THR A 584 -31.01 49.41 7.10
N GLU A 585 -31.18 49.71 5.80
CA GLU A 585 -30.06 49.88 4.87
C GLU A 585 -29.35 51.23 5.01
N PHE A 586 -30.09 52.33 5.24
CA PHE A 586 -29.45 53.67 5.31
C PHE A 586 -28.46 53.81 6.49
N PRO A 587 -28.74 53.30 7.70
CA PRO A 587 -27.76 53.29 8.78
C PRO A 587 -26.50 52.47 8.46
N LEU A 588 -26.64 51.36 7.73
CA LEU A 588 -25.52 50.51 7.31
C LEU A 588 -24.64 51.25 6.28
N ASP A 589 -25.26 51.83 5.25
CA ASP A 589 -24.56 52.61 4.22
C ASP A 589 -23.88 53.84 4.81
N ALA A 590 -24.53 54.52 5.77
CA ALA A 590 -23.95 55.64 6.49
C ALA A 590 -22.67 55.21 7.20
N LYS A 591 -22.74 54.14 7.99
CA LYS A 591 -21.60 53.61 8.75
C LYS A 591 -20.42 53.29 7.84
N GLU A 592 -20.64 52.58 6.74
CA GLU A 592 -19.59 52.22 5.77
C GLU A 592 -18.93 53.46 5.15
N LYS A 593 -19.72 54.47 4.74
CA LYS A 593 -19.18 55.72 4.19
C LYS A 593 -18.46 56.58 5.22
N TYR A 594 -18.88 56.58 6.48
CA TYR A 594 -18.20 57.34 7.54
C TYR A 594 -16.88 56.67 7.97
N GLU A 595 -16.85 55.35 8.15
CA GLU A 595 -15.64 54.61 8.53
C GLU A 595 -14.54 54.67 7.44
N SER A 596 -14.93 54.66 6.16
CA SER A 596 -13.99 54.81 5.03
C SER A 596 -13.49 56.26 4.86
N ARG A 597 -14.31 57.27 5.14
CA ARG A 597 -13.89 58.69 5.09
C ARG A 597 -12.94 59.05 6.23
N ASP A 598 -13.05 58.42 7.39
CA ASP A 598 -12.23 58.76 8.56
C ASP A 598 -10.92 57.98 8.68
N SER A 599 -10.70 56.96 7.85
CA SER A 599 -9.55 56.05 7.95
C SER A 599 -8.31 56.47 7.15
N TYR A 600 -8.36 57.53 6.33
CA TYR A 600 -7.18 57.99 5.58
C TYR A 600 -6.34 59.01 6.36
N ILE A 601 -5.02 58.91 6.22
CA ILE A 601 -4.03 59.56 7.09
C ILE A 601 -4.18 61.09 7.19
N ALA A 602 -4.62 61.75 6.12
CA ALA A 602 -4.79 63.19 6.13
C ALA A 602 -5.99 63.63 6.98
N ASN A 603 -7.09 62.87 7.02
CA ASN A 603 -8.25 63.22 7.87
C ASN A 603 -7.92 63.02 9.36
N ILE A 604 -7.18 61.95 9.69
CA ILE A 604 -6.67 61.70 11.05
C ILE A 604 -5.78 62.86 11.51
N ARG A 605 -4.80 63.26 10.67
CA ARG A 605 -3.90 64.38 10.98
C ARG A 605 -4.63 65.71 11.05
N ASN A 606 -5.58 65.95 10.16
CA ASN A 606 -6.36 67.18 10.15
C ASN A 606 -7.18 67.36 11.43
N LYS A 607 -7.76 66.28 11.98
CA LYS A 607 -8.47 66.31 13.28
C LYS A 607 -7.57 66.67 14.46
N GLU A 608 -6.28 66.35 14.40
CA GLU A 608 -5.31 66.64 15.47
C GLU A 608 -4.62 68.00 15.31
N GLN A 609 -4.38 68.43 14.07
CA GLN A 609 -3.49 69.56 13.75
C GLN A 609 -4.22 70.82 13.32
N LEU A 610 -5.47 70.72 12.85
CA LEU A 610 -6.29 71.88 12.57
C LEU A 610 -7.06 72.23 13.85
N GLU A 611 -6.66 73.32 14.52
CA GLU A 611 -7.39 73.82 15.69
C GLU A 611 -8.81 74.28 15.35
N GLU A 612 -9.03 74.77 14.12
CA GLU A 612 -10.32 75.28 13.66
C GLU A 612 -10.37 75.33 12.12
N VAL A 613 -11.48 74.86 11.52
CA VAL A 613 -11.70 74.97 10.06
C VAL A 613 -12.51 76.21 9.69
N TYR A 614 -12.40 76.68 8.44
CA TYR A 614 -13.02 77.96 8.03
C TYR A 614 -14.54 78.01 8.21
N THR A 615 -15.24 76.88 8.02
CA THR A 615 -16.69 76.77 8.23
C THR A 615 -17.10 76.88 9.70
N GLU A 616 -16.16 76.66 10.63
CA GLU A 616 -16.35 76.89 12.07
C GLU A 616 -16.10 78.36 12.42
N ARG A 617 -15.13 79.01 11.76
CA ARG A 617 -14.85 80.46 11.89
C ARG A 617 -15.98 81.33 11.36
N ASP A 618 -16.56 80.95 10.23
CA ASP A 618 -17.63 81.70 9.57
C ASP A 618 -18.78 80.77 9.17
N THR A 619 -19.79 80.70 10.03
CA THR A 619 -20.98 79.87 9.82
C THR A 619 -21.86 80.35 8.66
N SER A 620 -21.65 81.55 8.09
CA SER A 620 -22.36 82.00 6.88
C SER A 620 -21.98 81.19 5.64
N THR A 621 -20.86 80.45 5.70
CA THR A 621 -20.41 79.53 4.65
C THR A 621 -21.10 78.16 4.69
N LEU A 622 -21.92 77.88 5.72
CA LEU A 622 -22.68 76.64 5.82
C LEU A 622 -23.89 76.67 4.89
N ASP A 623 -24.00 75.68 4.01
CA ASP A 623 -25.12 75.50 3.11
C ASP A 623 -25.97 74.26 3.47
N PHE A 624 -26.85 73.88 2.54
CA PHE A 624 -27.67 72.67 2.65
C PHE A 624 -26.81 71.42 2.88
N TYR A 625 -25.73 71.24 2.13
CA TYR A 625 -24.88 70.04 2.18
C TYR A 625 -24.06 69.93 3.45
N ASN A 626 -23.80 71.04 4.16
CA ASN A 626 -23.21 70.99 5.49
C ASN A 626 -24.16 70.42 6.57
N ARG A 627 -25.48 70.38 6.32
CA ARG A 627 -26.50 69.88 7.26
C ARG A 627 -27.31 68.70 6.72
N TYR A 628 -27.21 68.43 5.43
CA TYR A 628 -27.92 67.36 4.74
C TYR A 628 -27.36 66.00 5.15
N ASN A 629 -28.24 65.14 5.66
CA ASN A 629 -27.93 63.75 5.87
C ASN A 629 -28.53 62.93 4.70
N PRO A 630 -27.71 62.46 3.74
CA PRO A 630 -28.18 61.63 2.63
C PRO A 630 -28.73 60.26 3.06
N PHE A 631 -28.62 59.91 4.35
CA PHE A 631 -29.10 58.66 4.95
C PHE A 631 -30.28 58.88 5.91
N ALA A 632 -30.92 60.05 5.86
CA ALA A 632 -32.17 60.28 6.60
C ALA A 632 -33.33 59.59 5.86
N VAL A 633 -34.10 58.78 6.58
CA VAL A 633 -35.30 58.12 6.03
C VAL A 633 -36.45 59.13 5.95
N GLY A 634 -36.85 59.50 4.73
CA GLY A 634 -37.98 60.39 4.46
C GLY A 634 -39.28 59.64 4.20
N LEU A 635 -40.33 60.40 3.88
CA LEU A 635 -41.66 59.87 3.53
C LEU A 635 -41.62 59.09 2.22
N LYS A 636 -40.88 59.59 1.23
CA LYS A 636 -40.83 59.00 -0.11
C LYS A 636 -40.19 57.61 -0.10
N GLU A 637 -39.12 57.46 0.67
CA GLU A 637 -38.40 56.19 0.81
C GLU A 637 -39.27 55.12 1.51
N LYS A 638 -40.13 55.53 2.44
CA LYS A 638 -41.11 54.62 3.09
C LYS A 638 -42.20 54.18 2.13
N GLU A 639 -42.76 55.11 1.36
CA GLU A 639 -43.77 54.81 0.32
C GLU A 639 -43.23 53.83 -0.72
N ASP A 640 -41.98 54.02 -1.16
CA ASP A 640 -41.34 53.14 -2.14
C ASP A 640 -41.08 51.73 -1.58
N TYR A 641 -40.69 51.61 -0.30
CA TYR A 641 -40.55 50.31 0.37
C TYR A 641 -41.89 49.58 0.57
N GLU A 642 -42.96 50.29 0.94
CA GLU A 642 -44.30 49.71 1.07
C GLU A 642 -44.82 49.19 -0.29
N ALA A 643 -44.60 49.95 -1.36
CA ALA A 643 -44.95 49.53 -2.72
C ALA A 643 -44.15 48.29 -3.15
N TYR A 644 -42.86 48.23 -2.81
CA TYR A 644 -42.02 47.05 -3.04
C TYR A 644 -42.56 45.83 -2.30
N LEU A 645 -42.84 45.93 -0.99
CA LEU A 645 -43.41 44.82 -0.22
C LEU A 645 -44.77 44.34 -0.77
N ALA A 646 -45.61 45.27 -1.24
CA ALA A 646 -46.91 44.92 -1.85
C ALA A 646 -46.76 44.15 -3.17
N SER A 647 -45.62 44.29 -3.87
CA SER A 647 -45.33 43.59 -5.13
C SER A 647 -44.87 42.15 -4.95
N LEU A 648 -44.44 41.78 -3.73
CA LEU A 648 -43.92 40.45 -3.42
C LEU A 648 -45.02 39.47 -3.00
N SER A 649 -44.87 38.21 -3.40
CA SER A 649 -45.63 37.07 -2.87
C SER A 649 -45.28 36.77 -1.42
N ASP A 650 -46.10 35.95 -0.75
CA ASP A 650 -45.86 35.58 0.65
C ASP A 650 -44.55 34.76 0.81
N GLU A 651 -44.23 33.88 -0.15
CA GLU A 651 -42.97 33.13 -0.17
C GLU A 651 -41.75 34.05 -0.33
N GLU A 652 -41.83 35.08 -1.19
CA GLU A 652 -40.75 36.05 -1.38
C GLU A 652 -40.53 36.92 -0.14
N LYS A 653 -41.62 37.30 0.56
CA LYS A 653 -41.54 38.01 1.84
C LYS A 653 -40.90 37.16 2.93
N GLU A 654 -41.19 35.87 2.98
CA GLU A 654 -40.55 34.96 3.94
C GLU A 654 -39.04 34.87 3.70
N VAL A 655 -38.61 34.73 2.44
CA VAL A 655 -37.18 34.71 2.08
C VAL A 655 -36.49 36.04 2.42
N LEU A 656 -37.12 37.18 2.11
CA LEU A 656 -36.60 38.52 2.43
C LEU A 656 -36.39 38.72 3.93
N ASN A 657 -37.33 38.22 4.75
CA ASN A 657 -37.30 38.36 6.20
C ASN A 657 -36.45 37.29 6.91
N ALA A 658 -35.96 36.27 6.18
CA ALA A 658 -35.25 35.14 6.78
C ALA A 658 -33.86 35.51 7.34
N GLY A 659 -33.30 36.67 6.99
CA GLY A 659 -32.04 37.19 7.56
C GLY A 659 -30.82 36.29 7.35
N LYS A 660 -30.85 35.40 6.36
CA LYS A 660 -29.79 34.42 6.11
C LYS A 660 -28.48 35.08 5.68
N ASN A 661 -27.37 34.41 6.00
CA ASN A 661 -26.03 34.75 5.54
C ASN A 661 -25.66 33.85 4.35
N TYR A 662 -25.11 34.43 3.30
CA TYR A 662 -24.70 33.73 2.08
C TYR A 662 -23.19 33.84 1.94
N TYR A 663 -22.48 32.71 1.96
CA TYR A 663 -21.03 32.65 1.81
C TYR A 663 -20.68 31.96 0.50
N GLN A 664 -20.12 32.69 -0.46
CA GLN A 664 -19.50 32.11 -1.65
C GLN A 664 -18.04 31.79 -1.35
N LEU A 665 -17.67 30.53 -1.50
CA LEU A 665 -16.30 30.05 -1.38
C LEU A 665 -15.80 29.65 -2.76
N ASP A 666 -14.65 30.20 -3.14
CA ASP A 666 -13.94 29.89 -4.39
C ASP A 666 -12.76 28.97 -4.09
N PHE A 667 -12.60 27.92 -4.89
CA PHE A 667 -11.56 26.90 -4.73
C PHE A 667 -10.77 26.67 -6.01
N SER A 668 -9.48 26.39 -5.87
CA SER A 668 -8.60 25.96 -6.96
C SER A 668 -7.98 24.59 -6.65
N ASN A 669 -7.96 23.69 -7.64
CA ASN A 669 -7.23 22.43 -7.60
C ASN A 669 -5.86 22.64 -8.27
N ILE A 670 -4.85 22.91 -7.45
CA ILE A 670 -3.47 23.22 -7.89
C ILE A 670 -2.72 21.92 -8.20
N GLY A 671 -2.93 20.89 -7.38
CA GLY A 671 -2.16 19.66 -7.44
C GLY A 671 -2.58 18.68 -8.54
N GLY A 672 -3.75 18.93 -9.15
CA GLY A 672 -4.32 18.18 -10.27
C GLY A 672 -5.19 16.99 -9.87
N LEU A 673 -5.04 16.48 -8.63
CA LEU A 673 -5.81 15.35 -8.12
C LEU A 673 -7.13 15.86 -7.52
N VAL A 674 -8.25 15.50 -8.14
CA VAL A 674 -9.58 15.89 -7.66
C VAL A 674 -9.95 15.10 -6.40
N MET A 675 -10.51 15.78 -5.40
CA MET A 675 -10.94 15.20 -4.13
C MET A 675 -12.23 15.88 -3.62
N PRO A 676 -12.98 15.23 -2.70
CA PRO A 676 -14.06 15.90 -1.98
C PRO A 676 -13.59 17.16 -1.24
N ILE A 677 -14.44 18.19 -1.19
CA ILE A 677 -14.18 19.40 -0.41
C ILE A 677 -14.83 19.24 0.98
N ILE A 678 -14.01 19.21 2.03
CA ILE A 678 -14.43 18.99 3.42
C ILE A 678 -14.13 20.26 4.21
N LEU A 679 -15.15 20.89 4.77
CA LEU A 679 -15.04 22.18 5.45
C LEU A 679 -15.55 22.06 6.88
N GLU A 680 -14.81 22.57 7.86
CA GLU A 680 -15.34 22.88 9.18
C GLU A 680 -15.67 24.38 9.25
N PHE A 681 -16.93 24.70 9.50
CA PHE A 681 -17.39 26.05 9.83
C PHE A 681 -17.40 26.20 11.35
N THR A 682 -16.75 27.23 11.86
CA THR A 682 -16.92 27.71 13.23
C THR A 682 -17.71 29.00 13.19
N TYR A 683 -18.86 29.03 13.85
CA TYR A 683 -19.75 30.18 13.92
C TYR A 683 -19.35 31.13 15.06
N VAL A 684 -19.78 32.39 14.98
CA VAL A 684 -19.49 33.42 16.01
C VAL A 684 -19.96 33.01 17.42
N ASP A 685 -21.00 32.18 17.52
CA ASP A 685 -21.52 31.65 18.80
C ASP A 685 -20.70 30.47 19.36
N GLY A 686 -19.63 30.05 18.66
CA GLY A 686 -18.75 28.94 19.03
C GLY A 686 -19.22 27.56 18.57
N SER A 687 -20.41 27.45 17.96
CA SER A 687 -20.87 26.18 17.39
C SER A 687 -20.08 25.81 16.13
N ARG A 688 -19.96 24.51 15.84
CA ARG A 688 -19.21 23.99 14.69
C ARG A 688 -20.05 23.07 13.83
N GLU A 689 -19.77 23.07 12.53
CA GLU A 689 -20.44 22.22 11.57
C GLU A 689 -19.48 21.77 10.47
N ILE A 690 -19.50 20.47 10.12
CA ILE A 690 -18.75 19.94 8.99
C ILE A 690 -19.66 19.87 7.76
N LYS A 691 -19.22 20.50 6.65
CA LYS A 691 -19.83 20.37 5.32
C LYS A 691 -18.94 19.50 4.44
N ARG A 692 -19.54 18.49 3.81
CA ARG A 692 -18.87 17.60 2.85
C ARG A 692 -19.48 17.79 1.47
N ILE A 693 -18.64 18.11 0.49
CA ILE A 693 -19.02 18.18 -0.92
C ILE A 693 -18.30 17.04 -1.65
N PRO A 694 -19.03 16.18 -2.37
CA PRO A 694 -18.43 15.11 -3.17
C PRO A 694 -17.44 15.63 -4.22
N ALA A 695 -16.50 14.78 -4.67
CA ALA A 695 -15.50 15.15 -5.67
C ALA A 695 -16.13 15.59 -7.00
N GLU A 696 -17.38 15.21 -7.26
CA GLU A 696 -18.17 15.57 -8.43
C GLU A 696 -18.35 17.07 -8.65
N ILE A 697 -18.10 17.92 -7.64
CA ILE A 697 -18.06 19.37 -7.84
C ILE A 697 -17.07 19.77 -8.95
N TRP A 698 -16.01 18.99 -9.14
CA TRP A 698 -14.95 19.19 -10.14
C TRP A 698 -15.31 18.68 -11.56
N LYS A 699 -16.49 18.08 -11.78
CA LYS A 699 -16.85 17.42 -13.06
C LYS A 699 -16.85 18.36 -14.26
N MET A 700 -17.38 19.57 -14.09
CA MET A 700 -17.49 20.57 -15.17
C MET A 700 -16.22 21.40 -15.32
N ASN A 701 -15.50 21.63 -14.22
CA ASN A 701 -14.22 22.32 -14.21
C ASN A 701 -13.34 21.70 -13.11
N SER A 702 -12.30 20.97 -13.52
CA SER A 702 -11.42 20.27 -12.58
C SER A 702 -10.33 21.14 -11.99
N SER A 703 -10.24 22.40 -12.41
CA SER A 703 -9.21 23.35 -11.96
C SER A 703 -9.76 24.37 -10.97
N GLN A 704 -10.99 24.85 -11.15
CA GLN A 704 -11.59 25.88 -10.29
C GLN A 704 -13.09 25.68 -10.13
N VAL A 705 -13.60 25.89 -8.92
CA VAL A 705 -15.03 25.80 -8.59
C VAL A 705 -15.42 26.86 -7.55
N SER A 706 -16.67 27.29 -7.61
CA SER A 706 -17.28 28.15 -6.57
C SER A 706 -18.50 27.47 -5.99
N LYS A 707 -18.72 27.60 -4.67
CA LYS A 707 -19.91 27.08 -4.00
C LYS A 707 -20.46 28.08 -2.99
N VAL A 708 -21.77 28.28 -3.01
CA VAL A 708 -22.49 29.10 -2.02
C VAL A 708 -23.04 28.22 -0.90
N PHE A 709 -22.84 28.68 0.34
CA PHE A 709 -23.41 28.11 1.56
C PHE A 709 -24.34 29.14 2.21
N VAL A 710 -25.52 28.68 2.62
CA VAL A 710 -26.54 29.53 3.27
C VAL A 710 -26.68 29.09 4.71
N THR A 711 -26.62 30.05 5.64
CA THR A 711 -26.63 29.79 7.08
C THR A 711 -27.39 30.88 7.84
N ASP A 712 -28.08 30.48 8.91
CA ASP A 712 -28.70 31.38 9.89
C ASP A 712 -27.69 32.15 10.74
N LYS A 713 -26.49 31.59 10.89
CA LYS A 713 -25.42 32.11 11.75
C LYS A 713 -24.29 32.70 10.93
N GLU A 714 -23.65 33.72 11.47
CA GLU A 714 -22.42 34.29 10.91
C GLU A 714 -21.24 33.35 11.17
N ILE A 715 -20.46 33.08 10.12
CA ILE A 715 -19.26 32.24 10.17
C ILE A 715 -18.07 33.08 10.61
N GLN A 716 -17.36 32.62 11.63
CA GLN A 716 -16.13 33.23 12.15
C GLN A 716 -14.88 32.64 11.48
N GLU A 717 -14.86 31.32 11.25
CA GLU A 717 -13.71 30.62 10.69
C GLU A 717 -14.17 29.48 9.76
N ILE A 718 -13.42 29.26 8.69
CA ILE A 718 -13.55 28.12 7.78
C ILE A 718 -12.21 27.42 7.67
N VAL A 719 -12.21 26.10 7.88
CA VAL A 719 -11.03 25.24 7.70
C VAL A 719 -11.31 24.18 6.65
N LEU A 720 -10.49 24.14 5.60
CA LEU A 720 -10.47 23.09 4.60
C LEU A 720 -9.64 21.90 5.06
N ASP A 721 -10.19 20.71 4.86
CA ASP A 721 -9.67 19.41 5.31
C ASP A 721 -9.26 19.40 6.80
N PRO A 722 -10.20 19.71 7.72
CA PRO A 722 -9.90 19.91 9.15
C PRO A 722 -9.34 18.65 9.83
N ASN A 723 -9.65 17.46 9.32
CA ASN A 723 -9.25 16.17 9.89
C ASN A 723 -8.16 15.46 9.08
N LEU A 724 -7.55 16.12 8.09
CA LEU A 724 -6.47 15.56 7.25
C LEU A 724 -6.90 14.30 6.50
N GLU A 725 -8.07 14.33 5.87
CA GLU A 725 -8.73 13.21 5.21
C GLU A 725 -8.31 13.03 3.74
N THR A 726 -7.70 14.05 3.12
CA THR A 726 -7.47 14.07 1.66
C THR A 726 -6.00 13.97 1.23
N ALA A 727 -5.06 14.09 2.17
CA ALA A 727 -3.61 14.20 1.91
C ALA A 727 -3.21 15.49 1.17
N ASP A 728 -3.84 16.62 1.51
CA ASP A 728 -3.46 17.93 0.99
C ASP A 728 -2.00 18.28 1.34
N VAL A 729 -1.20 18.63 0.32
CA VAL A 729 0.25 18.89 0.47
C VAL A 729 0.59 20.33 0.86
N ASP A 730 -0.37 21.25 0.80
CA ASP A 730 -0.25 22.60 1.31
C ASP A 730 -1.45 22.92 2.19
N ARG A 731 -1.18 23.31 3.43
CA ARG A 731 -2.24 23.66 4.37
C ARG A 731 -2.32 25.17 4.61
N ASN A 732 -1.38 25.95 4.07
CA ASN A 732 -1.36 27.39 4.29
C ASN A 732 -2.54 28.09 3.59
N ASN A 733 -3.07 27.48 2.54
CA ASN A 733 -4.23 27.90 1.76
C ASN A 733 -5.55 27.24 2.23
N ASN A 734 -5.60 26.63 3.41
CA ASN A 734 -6.79 25.93 3.92
C ASN A 734 -7.65 26.76 4.88
N TYR A 735 -7.26 27.98 5.22
CA TYR A 735 -7.85 28.73 6.32
C TYR A 735 -8.46 30.05 5.85
N TRP A 736 -9.66 30.34 6.35
CA TRP A 736 -10.24 31.68 6.33
C TRP A 736 -10.66 32.10 7.76
N PRO A 737 -10.19 33.25 8.28
CA PRO A 737 -9.16 34.13 7.69
C PRO A 737 -7.79 33.43 7.52
N GLU A 738 -6.96 33.93 6.60
CA GLU A 738 -5.66 33.33 6.26
C GLU A 738 -4.76 33.20 7.50
N ARG A 739 -4.14 32.02 7.67
CA ARG A 739 -3.19 31.73 8.75
C ARG A 739 -1.82 31.41 8.16
N LYS A 740 -0.78 32.09 8.62
CA LYS A 740 0.61 31.72 8.31
C LYS A 740 1.15 30.83 9.42
N GLU A 741 1.35 29.54 9.14
CA GLU A 741 2.00 28.63 10.08
C GLU A 741 3.53 28.91 10.08
N PRO A 742 4.15 29.21 11.24
CA PRO A 742 5.57 29.51 11.29
C PRO A 742 6.41 28.24 11.03
N THR A 743 7.33 28.32 10.05
CA THR A 743 8.31 27.26 9.82
C THR A 743 9.29 27.22 11.00
N ARG A 744 9.35 26.09 11.72
CA ARG A 744 10.32 25.88 12.81
C ARG A 744 11.61 25.32 12.21
N PHE A 745 12.75 25.87 12.60
CA PHE A 745 14.07 25.31 12.27
C PHE A 745 14.83 25.00 13.56
N GLU A 746 15.57 23.89 13.56
CA GLU A 746 16.45 23.53 14.67
C GLU A 746 17.92 23.71 14.27
N LEU A 747 18.70 24.36 15.14
CA LEU A 747 20.15 24.45 14.99
C LEU A 747 20.77 23.12 15.42
N PHE A 748 21.08 22.23 14.47
CA PHE A 748 21.76 20.97 14.78
C PHE A 748 23.28 21.11 14.64
N LYS A 749 24.03 20.76 15.70
CA LYS A 749 25.47 20.51 15.63
C LYS A 749 25.67 19.02 15.38
N ALA A 750 26.30 18.66 14.26
CA ALA A 750 26.57 17.28 13.87
C ALA A 750 27.26 16.50 15.01
N ARG A 751 26.47 15.79 15.82
CA ARG A 751 27.01 14.88 16.84
C ARG A 751 27.43 13.59 16.16
N GLN A 752 28.69 13.19 16.35
CA GLN A 752 29.11 11.80 16.16
C GLN A 752 28.14 10.89 16.96
N ARG A 753 27.59 9.86 16.30
CA ARG A 753 26.73 8.84 16.90
C ARG A 753 27.40 8.23 18.13
N LYS A 754 27.13 8.77 19.32
CA LYS A 754 27.33 8.02 20.57
C LYS A 754 26.12 7.10 20.72
N SER A 755 26.36 5.81 20.93
CA SER A 755 25.33 4.83 21.28
C SER A 755 24.55 5.36 22.49
N SER A 756 23.30 5.78 22.25
CA SER A 756 22.41 6.25 23.31
C SER A 756 21.62 5.07 23.84
N PHE A 757 21.66 4.85 25.16
CA PHE A 757 20.81 3.88 25.84
C PHE A 757 19.34 4.01 25.41
N ASN A 758 18.67 2.89 25.16
CA ASN A 758 17.23 2.90 24.89
C ASN A 758 16.44 3.28 26.18
N PRO A 759 15.17 3.71 26.08
CA PRO A 759 14.38 4.11 27.26
C PRO A 759 14.31 3.07 28.37
N MET A 760 14.25 1.76 28.05
CA MET A 760 14.27 0.69 29.07
C MET A 760 15.63 0.62 29.79
N GLN A 761 16.75 0.76 29.07
CA GLN A 761 18.08 0.81 29.68
C GLN A 761 18.27 2.06 30.52
N LYS A 762 17.72 3.20 30.10
CA LYS A 762 17.71 4.43 30.90
C LYS A 762 16.91 4.28 32.18
N ALA A 763 15.77 3.59 32.14
CA ALA A 763 14.93 3.35 33.31
C ALA A 763 15.53 2.35 34.32
N LYS A 764 16.46 1.48 33.88
CA LYS A 764 17.22 0.57 34.75
C LYS A 764 18.40 1.24 35.46
N LYS A 765 18.79 2.45 35.03
CA LYS A 765 19.83 3.27 35.66
C LYS A 765 19.19 4.26 36.62
#